data_AF-A0AAP0CVS6-F1
#
_entry.id   AF-A0AAP0CVS6-F1
#
_cell.length_a   1.000
_cell.length_b   1.000
_cell.length_c   1.000
_cell.angle_alpha   90.00
_cell.angle_beta   90.00
_cell.angle_gamma   90.00
#
_symmetry.space_group_name_H-M   'P 1'
#
loop_
_entity.id
_entity.type
_entity.pdbx_description
1 polymer ?
#
loop_
_entity_poly.entity_id
_entity_poly.type
_entity_poly.pdbx_seq_one_letter_code
_entity_poly.pdbx_strand_id
1 'polypeptide(L)'
;MGAGGRMNKTATKRDVFKHVPVEKPPFGIADLRKAIPPHCFKRSLSTSLYYLIRDLCGIFSLYYIATNYIYSLPQPFSFIAWPLYWILQGSIMVGVWNIVHDCGHHGFSDYPLLDDIIGLIFHSLVLTPYYSFKYSHRTHHANTSSLEKDENWVPKLKNDTWFVEVLANPIGNVMMLIFRLVFGYPGYFIFNLHGRIYKGFPSHFNPLGPIFNDSERAQILLSDIGVGAVLYGLYRIGMKTGFQWLVYMYGYPLLVMCMFFMLFTYLNHNHPSVAHYDSREWDWLRGALGTVDRDYGILNTFFHDEPNAHVVHHLFSSIPHYHIVEATRAVKPILGEYYNYDDTPILKAIVRETKECLFIEEDSEKKGIYWFRLITLETMGAGGRMNKTATKRDVFKHVPVEKPPFGIADLRKAIPPHCFKRSLSTSLYYLIRDLCGIFSLYYIATNYIYSLPQPFSFIAWPLYWILQGSIMVGVWNIVHDCGHHGFSDYPLLDDIIGLIFHSLVLTPYYSFKYSHRTHHANTSSLEKDENWVPKLKNDTWFVEVLANPIGNVIMLIFRLVFGYPGYFIFNLHGRIYKGFPSHFNPLGPIFNDSERAQILLSDIGVGAVLYGLYRIGTKTGFQWLVYMYGYPLLVMCMFFMLFTYLNHNHPSVAHYDSREWDWLRGALGTVDRDYGILNTFFHDEPNAHVVHHLFSSIPHYHIVEATQAVKPILGEYYNFDDTPILKAIVRETKECLFIEEDSEKKGIYWFRNKTKANSLRGLITLETMGAGGRMNEAATKRDVFKHVPVEKPPFGIADLKKAIPPHCFKRSLSTSLYYLISNLCAIFLSYYIATNYIYYLPQPFSFVAWPLYWILQGSLMVGIWNIVHHCGHNGFSNYPLLDDIIGFILHSLVLTPYYSFKYSHRSHHANTSSLEKDENWVPKLKNDTWFVEVLANPIGNVMMLILRLVLGYPGYYLFNIHGRIYKGFPSHFNPLGPIFNDSERAQVLLSDIGVGAVLYGLHRIGMKTGFQWLVYMYVYPLLVMGMFVIVFTFLNHNHPSVAHYDSREWDWLRGALATIDRDYGILNAFFHDEPNAHVVHHLFASIPHYHTVEATQAIKPVLGEYYNYDDTPFLKALVRDTKECLFIEEDSEKKGIYWFRK
;
A
#
# COMPACT_ATOMS: atom_id res chain seq x y z
N MET A 1 1.44 54.83 13.79
CA MET A 1 0.08 54.85 13.21
C MET A 1 0.18 55.48 11.83
N GLY A 2 -0.19 54.76 10.79
CA GLY A 2 -0.18 55.22 9.41
C GLY A 2 -0.86 54.14 8.57
N ALA A 3 -2.11 54.38 8.21
CA ALA A 3 -3.03 53.41 7.64
C ALA A 3 -2.55 52.87 6.28
N GLY A 4 -2.48 51.54 6.17
CA GLY A 4 -2.26 50.85 4.91
C GLY A 4 -3.51 50.91 4.04
N GLY A 5 -3.43 51.66 2.95
CA GLY A 5 -4.41 51.63 1.88
C GLY A 5 -4.39 50.24 1.21
N ARG A 6 -5.45 49.47 1.42
CA ARG A 6 -5.77 48.30 0.59
C ARG A 6 -6.12 48.79 -0.81
N MET A 7 -5.20 48.64 -1.77
CA MET A 7 -5.55 48.67 -3.18
C MET A 7 -6.43 47.44 -3.48
N ASN A 8 -7.71 47.68 -3.75
CA ASN A 8 -8.59 46.74 -4.43
C ASN A 8 -8.00 46.43 -5.81
N LYS A 9 -7.36 45.26 -5.97
CA LYS A 9 -7.17 44.64 -7.28
C LYS A 9 -8.35 43.71 -7.53
N THR A 10 -9.25 44.14 -8.41
CA THR A 10 -10.12 43.26 -9.17
C THR A 10 -9.25 42.37 -10.06
N ALA A 11 -8.76 41.25 -9.51
CA ALA A 11 -8.10 40.22 -10.29
C ALA A 11 -9.19 39.47 -11.09
N THR A 12 -9.33 39.80 -12.37
CA THR A 12 -9.91 38.88 -13.35
C THR A 12 -9.16 37.56 -13.21
N LYS A 13 -9.85 36.47 -12.80
CA LYS A 13 -9.27 35.12 -12.73
C LYS A 13 -8.63 34.81 -14.08
N ARG A 14 -7.29 34.78 -14.14
CA ARG A 14 -6.55 34.34 -15.33
C ARG A 14 -6.86 32.86 -15.51
N ASP A 15 -7.22 32.44 -16.72
CA ASP A 15 -7.35 31.02 -17.03
C ASP A 15 -5.96 30.39 -16.98
N VAL A 16 -5.69 29.60 -15.96
CA VAL A 16 -4.39 28.98 -15.70
C VAL A 16 -4.04 27.94 -16.79
N PHE A 17 -5.02 27.46 -17.55
CA PHE A 17 -4.80 26.57 -18.69
C PHE A 17 -4.52 27.31 -20.00
N LYS A 18 -4.61 28.64 -20.04
CA LYS A 18 -4.30 29.41 -21.26
C LYS A 18 -2.82 29.20 -21.62
N HIS A 19 -2.59 28.58 -22.77
CA HIS A 19 -1.25 28.41 -23.36
C HIS A 19 -0.56 29.76 -23.54
N VAL A 20 0.74 29.84 -23.21
CA VAL A 20 1.57 31.00 -23.56
C VAL A 20 1.70 31.07 -25.09
N PRO A 21 1.82 32.28 -25.68
CA PRO A 21 2.05 32.40 -27.12
C PRO A 21 3.35 31.70 -27.53
N VAL A 22 3.33 31.07 -28.71
CA VAL A 22 4.47 30.28 -29.25
C VAL A 22 5.08 30.92 -30.49
N GLU A 23 4.48 32.00 -30.97
CA GLU A 23 5.05 32.88 -31.97
C GLU A 23 6.37 33.48 -31.47
N LYS A 24 7.22 33.93 -32.40
CA LYS A 24 8.44 34.63 -32.01
C LYS A 24 8.05 35.92 -31.27
N PRO A 25 8.59 36.15 -30.06
CA PRO A 25 8.27 37.34 -29.29
C PRO A 25 8.59 38.62 -30.07
N PRO A 26 7.78 39.69 -29.92
CA PRO A 26 8.01 40.98 -30.58
C PRO A 26 9.17 41.78 -29.95
N PHE A 27 9.91 41.19 -29.02
CA PHE A 27 11.03 41.77 -28.29
C PHE A 27 12.23 40.83 -28.33
N GLY A 28 13.43 41.39 -28.28
CA GLY A 28 14.68 40.64 -28.13
C GLY A 28 15.22 40.68 -26.70
N ILE A 29 16.26 39.87 -26.44
CA ILE A 29 16.95 39.86 -25.15
C ILE A 29 17.56 41.24 -24.80
N ALA A 30 17.92 42.04 -25.81
CA ALA A 30 18.44 43.39 -25.63
C ALA A 30 17.39 44.36 -25.07
N ASP A 31 16.11 44.23 -25.48
CA ASP A 31 15.01 45.04 -24.98
C ASP A 31 14.74 44.74 -23.51
N LEU A 32 14.74 43.44 -23.16
CA LEU A 32 14.60 42.98 -21.78
C LEU A 32 15.77 43.46 -20.92
N ARG A 33 17.01 43.35 -21.40
CA ARG A 33 18.19 43.83 -20.70
C ARG A 33 18.14 45.34 -20.45
N LYS A 34 17.64 46.12 -21.40
CA LYS A 34 17.51 47.58 -21.28
C LYS A 34 16.47 47.98 -20.23
N ALA A 35 15.44 47.17 -20.01
CA ALA A 35 14.41 47.42 -19.02
C ALA A 35 14.88 47.14 -17.58
N ILE A 36 15.77 46.17 -17.40
CA ILE A 36 16.33 45.82 -16.09
C ILE A 36 17.23 46.96 -15.59
N PRO A 37 17.04 47.44 -14.35
CA PRO A 37 17.92 48.44 -13.76
C PRO A 37 19.40 48.01 -13.79
N PRO A 38 20.34 48.88 -14.20
CA PRO A 38 21.74 48.49 -14.34
C PRO A 38 22.39 47.94 -13.07
N HIS A 39 21.91 48.34 -11.88
CA HIS A 39 22.42 47.82 -10.61
C HIS A 39 22.04 46.37 -10.35
N CYS A 40 20.96 45.85 -10.95
CA CYS A 40 20.58 44.44 -10.79
C CYS A 40 21.64 43.47 -11.36
N PHE A 41 22.47 43.94 -12.31
CA PHE A 41 23.58 43.16 -12.85
C PHE A 41 24.88 43.29 -12.05
N LYS A 42 24.92 44.14 -11.01
CA LYS A 42 26.11 44.32 -10.17
C LYS A 42 26.11 43.28 -9.06
N ARG A 43 27.19 42.50 -8.98
CA ARG A 43 27.37 41.45 -7.99
C ARG A 43 28.08 42.04 -6.78
N SER A 44 27.45 41.97 -5.62
CA SER A 44 28.01 42.44 -4.37
C SER A 44 28.48 41.26 -3.53
N LEU A 45 29.80 41.04 -3.46
CA LEU A 45 30.39 39.97 -2.65
C LEU A 45 29.94 40.06 -1.18
N SER A 46 29.87 41.26 -0.62
CA SER A 46 29.43 41.46 0.77
C SER A 46 27.97 41.08 0.98
N THR A 47 27.09 41.39 0.02
CA THR A 47 25.68 41.02 0.07
C THR A 47 25.49 39.52 -0.08
N SER A 48 26.17 38.90 -1.06
CA SER A 48 26.11 37.45 -1.27
C SER A 48 26.64 36.67 -0.05
N LEU A 49 27.76 37.12 0.54
CA LEU A 49 28.29 36.56 1.79
C LEU A 49 27.32 36.76 2.97
N TYR A 50 26.64 37.90 3.06
CA TYR A 50 25.63 38.12 4.11
C TYR A 50 24.52 37.07 4.05
N TYR A 51 23.96 36.80 2.87
CA TYR A 51 22.90 35.78 2.71
C TYR A 51 23.42 34.37 3.01
N LEU A 52 24.62 34.03 2.55
CA LEU A 52 25.25 32.74 2.85
C LEU A 52 25.47 32.56 4.35
N ILE A 53 26.08 33.56 5.02
CA ILE A 53 26.34 33.52 6.46
C ILE A 53 25.04 33.46 7.26
N ARG A 54 24.00 34.22 6.86
CA ARG A 54 22.67 34.18 7.49
C ARG A 54 22.10 32.76 7.50
N ASP A 55 22.15 32.06 6.38
CA ASP A 55 21.58 30.72 6.26
C ASP A 55 22.44 29.67 7.01
N LEU A 56 23.77 29.82 6.99
CA LEU A 56 24.66 28.98 7.80
C LEU A 56 24.43 29.17 9.30
N CYS A 57 24.19 30.40 9.75
CA CYS A 57 23.79 30.68 11.13
C CYS A 57 22.44 30.01 11.46
N GLY A 58 21.46 30.06 10.56
CA GLY A 58 20.17 29.37 10.72
C GLY A 58 20.32 27.85 10.85
N ILE A 59 21.09 27.23 9.95
CA ILE A 59 21.46 25.81 9.98
C ILE A 59 22.12 25.44 11.31
N PHE A 60 23.07 26.25 11.77
CA PHE A 60 23.77 26.02 13.03
C PHE A 60 22.84 26.18 14.25
N SER A 61 22.00 27.21 14.28
CA SER A 61 21.05 27.44 15.37
C SER A 61 20.07 26.28 15.52
N LEU A 62 19.49 25.81 14.41
CA LEU A 62 18.59 24.66 14.43
C LEU A 62 19.30 23.35 14.80
N TYR A 63 20.51 23.11 14.28
CA TYR A 63 21.34 21.98 14.70
C TYR A 63 21.64 22.03 16.21
N TYR A 64 22.01 23.20 16.74
CA TYR A 64 22.25 23.39 18.17
C TYR A 64 20.98 23.11 18.98
N ILE A 65 19.83 23.60 18.53
CA ILE A 65 18.55 23.35 19.20
C ILE A 65 18.21 21.86 19.21
N ALA A 66 18.38 21.19 18.06
CA ALA A 66 18.09 19.77 17.91
C ALA A 66 18.98 18.91 18.83
N THR A 67 20.27 19.21 18.85
CA THR A 67 21.25 18.42 19.61
C THR A 67 21.12 18.62 21.12
N ASN A 68 20.78 19.83 21.58
CA ASN A 68 20.74 20.16 23.01
C ASN A 68 19.36 20.04 23.65
N TYR A 69 18.26 20.19 22.90
CA TYR A 69 16.93 20.29 23.50
C TYR A 69 15.95 19.23 22.99
N ILE A 70 15.97 18.83 21.71
CA ILE A 70 14.95 17.90 21.17
C ILE A 70 15.02 16.51 21.82
N TYR A 71 16.22 16.02 22.13
CA TYR A 71 16.38 14.76 22.87
C TYR A 71 15.92 14.87 24.33
N SER A 72 15.91 16.07 24.91
CA SER A 72 15.45 16.33 26.28
C SER A 72 13.94 16.54 26.37
N LEU A 73 13.25 16.67 25.24
CA LEU A 73 11.79 16.77 25.22
C LEU A 73 11.15 15.44 25.62
N PRO A 74 10.04 15.47 26.37
CA PRO A 74 9.21 14.29 26.57
C PRO A 74 8.83 13.68 25.22
N GLN A 75 8.81 12.35 25.15
CA GLN A 75 8.69 11.59 23.90
C GLN A 75 7.57 12.04 22.93
N PRO A 76 6.33 12.37 23.36
CA PRO A 76 5.32 12.86 22.43
C PRO A 76 5.72 14.18 21.75
N PHE A 77 6.41 15.09 22.45
CA PHE A 77 6.91 16.33 21.88
C PHE A 77 8.15 16.11 21.02
N SER A 78 9.02 15.16 21.37
CA SER A 78 10.17 14.79 20.55
C SER A 78 9.74 14.23 19.19
N PHE A 79 8.69 13.40 19.15
CA PHE A 79 8.13 12.86 17.89
C PHE A 79 7.58 13.93 16.94
N ILE A 80 7.14 15.08 17.45
CA ILE A 80 6.69 16.22 16.65
C ILE A 80 7.88 17.13 16.30
N ALA A 81 8.78 17.36 17.26
CA ALA A 81 9.92 18.25 17.11
C ALA A 81 10.92 17.75 16.05
N TRP A 82 11.11 16.43 15.90
CA TRP A 82 11.99 15.86 14.89
C TRP A 82 11.55 16.18 13.45
N PRO A 83 10.32 15.86 13.01
CA PRO A 83 9.82 16.27 11.70
C PRO A 83 9.86 17.78 11.47
N LEU A 84 9.51 18.59 12.48
CA LEU A 84 9.58 20.06 12.37
C LEU A 84 11.01 20.54 12.14
N TYR A 85 11.97 20.00 12.89
CA TYR A 85 13.40 20.26 12.67
C TYR A 85 13.80 19.86 11.25
N TRP A 86 13.44 18.66 10.77
CA TRP A 86 13.82 18.21 9.43
C TRP A 86 13.26 19.13 8.33
N ILE A 87 12.00 19.55 8.45
CA ILE A 87 11.34 20.47 7.50
C ILE A 87 12.04 21.83 7.49
N LEU A 88 12.26 22.42 8.67
CA LEU A 88 12.89 23.74 8.78
C LEU A 88 14.36 23.71 8.33
N GLN A 89 15.13 22.74 8.81
CA GLN A 89 16.54 22.55 8.46
C GLN A 89 16.70 22.34 6.95
N GLY A 90 15.91 21.42 6.37
CA GLY A 90 15.92 21.14 4.94
C GLY A 90 15.52 22.35 4.10
N SER A 91 14.57 23.18 4.57
CA SER A 91 14.16 24.40 3.87
C SER A 91 15.29 25.45 3.78
N ILE A 92 16.05 25.64 4.87
CA ILE A 92 17.22 26.56 4.87
C ILE A 92 18.36 25.98 4.02
N MET A 93 18.53 24.65 4.02
CA MET A 93 19.50 23.99 3.14
C MET A 93 19.20 24.22 1.66
N VAL A 94 17.93 24.28 1.24
CA VAL A 94 17.56 24.70 -0.12
C VAL A 94 18.02 26.13 -0.40
N GLY A 95 17.92 27.02 0.58
CA GLY A 95 18.43 28.40 0.47
C GLY A 95 19.93 28.46 0.20
N VAL A 96 20.72 27.72 0.97
CA VAL A 96 22.16 27.56 0.70
C VAL A 96 22.39 26.96 -0.68
N TRP A 97 21.62 25.94 -1.06
CA TRP A 97 21.74 25.32 -2.38
C TRP A 97 21.53 26.35 -3.51
N ASN A 98 20.51 27.21 -3.40
CA ASN A 98 20.19 28.26 -4.39
C ASN A 98 21.29 29.34 -4.45
N ILE A 99 21.79 29.82 -3.31
CA ILE A 99 22.94 30.76 -3.29
C ILE A 99 24.17 30.16 -3.97
N VAL A 100 24.40 28.86 -3.78
CA VAL A 100 25.56 28.17 -4.36
C VAL A 100 25.33 27.84 -5.84
N HIS A 101 24.08 27.70 -6.26
CA HIS A 101 23.70 27.62 -7.66
C HIS A 101 23.97 28.94 -8.40
N ASP A 102 23.75 30.12 -7.78
CA ASP A 102 24.21 31.41 -8.30
C ASP A 102 25.74 31.41 -8.56
N CYS A 103 26.53 30.71 -7.74
CA CYS A 103 27.97 30.59 -7.97
C CYS A 103 28.27 29.85 -9.29
N GLY A 104 27.45 28.85 -9.66
CA GLY A 104 27.55 28.14 -10.94
C GLY A 104 27.28 29.04 -12.16
N HIS A 105 26.46 30.06 -11.98
CA HIS A 105 26.20 31.11 -12.99
C HIS A 105 27.14 32.31 -12.89
N HIS A 106 28.08 32.26 -11.94
CA HIS A 106 28.93 33.38 -11.56
C HIS A 106 28.14 34.64 -11.15
N GLY A 107 26.93 34.49 -10.61
CA GLY A 107 26.10 35.57 -10.07
C GLY A 107 26.46 35.96 -8.63
N PHE A 108 27.22 35.12 -7.92
CA PHE A 108 27.57 35.35 -6.52
C PHE A 108 28.57 36.50 -6.34
N SER A 109 29.61 36.58 -7.18
CA SER A 109 30.60 37.67 -7.13
C SER A 109 31.23 38.02 -8.49
N ASP A 110 32.04 39.07 -8.51
CA ASP A 110 32.87 39.42 -9.67
C ASP A 110 34.16 38.55 -9.76
N TYR A 111 34.33 37.55 -8.88
CA TYR A 111 35.49 36.68 -8.82
C TYR A 111 35.10 35.22 -9.13
N PRO A 112 35.09 34.80 -10.42
CA PRO A 112 34.64 33.46 -10.82
C PRO A 112 35.32 32.30 -10.09
N LEU A 113 36.62 32.43 -9.79
CA LEU A 113 37.36 31.41 -9.03
C LEU A 113 36.83 31.29 -7.58
N LEU A 114 36.46 32.40 -6.95
CA LEU A 114 35.88 32.38 -5.60
C LEU A 114 34.51 31.71 -5.63
N ASP A 115 33.69 32.04 -6.63
CA ASP A 115 32.39 31.41 -6.85
C ASP A 115 32.56 29.89 -7.05
N ASP A 116 33.53 29.46 -7.87
CA ASP A 116 33.82 28.04 -8.08
C ASP A 116 34.30 27.33 -6.80
N ILE A 117 35.09 28.00 -5.94
CA ILE A 117 35.54 27.46 -4.65
C ILE A 117 34.37 27.31 -3.67
N ILE A 118 33.54 28.34 -3.53
CA ILE A 118 32.35 28.32 -2.66
C ILE A 118 31.37 27.25 -3.18
N GLY A 119 31.16 27.24 -4.49
CA GLY A 119 30.49 26.21 -5.28
C GLY A 119 30.87 24.81 -4.86
N LEU A 120 32.14 24.46 -5.10
CA LEU A 120 32.67 23.13 -4.82
C LEU A 120 32.48 22.72 -3.36
N ILE A 121 32.72 23.62 -2.40
CA ILE A 121 32.61 23.31 -0.97
C ILE A 121 31.15 23.04 -0.58
N PHE A 122 30.25 23.98 -0.83
CA PHE A 122 28.89 23.92 -0.27
C PHE A 122 27.96 22.98 -1.04
N HIS A 123 28.10 22.84 -2.37
CA HIS A 123 27.37 21.82 -3.12
C HIS A 123 27.84 20.41 -2.72
N SER A 124 29.14 20.19 -2.48
CA SER A 124 29.62 18.90 -1.96
C SER A 124 29.01 18.56 -0.59
N LEU A 125 28.84 19.56 0.29
CA LEU A 125 28.23 19.38 1.62
C LEU A 125 26.77 18.89 1.57
N VAL A 126 26.07 19.09 0.46
CA VAL A 126 24.70 18.60 0.20
C VAL A 126 24.67 17.53 -0.91
N LEU A 127 25.81 16.89 -1.16
CA LEU A 127 25.99 15.78 -2.11
C LEU A 127 25.65 16.13 -3.57
N THR A 128 25.79 17.40 -3.96
CA THR A 128 25.76 17.85 -5.35
C THR A 128 27.19 17.88 -5.92
N PRO A 129 27.49 17.19 -7.04
CA PRO A 129 28.76 17.34 -7.72
C PRO A 129 28.82 18.69 -8.47
N TYR A 130 29.47 19.70 -7.88
CA TYR A 130 29.38 21.11 -8.30
C TYR A 130 29.65 21.36 -9.79
N TYR A 131 30.83 21.01 -10.33
CA TYR A 131 31.15 21.29 -11.73
C TYR A 131 30.31 20.45 -12.68
N SER A 132 30.00 19.21 -12.32
CA SER A 132 29.09 18.36 -13.10
C SER A 132 27.72 18.99 -13.22
N PHE A 133 27.16 19.47 -12.10
CA PHE A 133 25.92 20.21 -12.06
C PHE A 133 26.02 21.54 -12.82
N LYS A 134 27.07 22.33 -12.60
CA LYS A 134 27.32 23.61 -13.29
C LYS A 134 27.27 23.45 -14.81
N TYR A 135 27.93 22.43 -15.36
CA TYR A 135 27.99 22.21 -16.80
C TYR A 135 26.70 21.63 -17.40
N SER A 136 26.07 20.65 -16.75
CA SER A 136 24.78 20.14 -17.22
C SER A 136 23.69 21.20 -17.10
N HIS A 137 23.68 21.98 -16.01
CA HIS A 137 22.74 23.06 -15.79
C HIS A 137 22.94 24.24 -16.74
N ARG A 138 24.18 24.62 -17.08
CA ARG A 138 24.46 25.58 -18.18
C ARG A 138 23.88 25.09 -19.51
N THR A 139 23.98 23.79 -19.77
CA THR A 139 23.42 23.17 -20.98
C THR A 139 21.89 23.20 -20.96
N HIS A 140 21.27 22.96 -19.81
CA HIS A 140 19.84 23.17 -19.58
C HIS A 140 19.42 24.61 -19.92
N HIS A 141 20.02 25.64 -19.32
CA HIS A 141 19.71 27.05 -19.64
C HIS A 141 19.90 27.42 -21.12
N ALA A 142 20.85 26.78 -21.80
CA ALA A 142 21.07 26.99 -23.21
C ALA A 142 20.03 26.29 -24.09
N ASN A 143 19.30 25.29 -23.57
CA ASN A 143 18.42 24.41 -24.34
C ASN A 143 17.03 24.18 -23.69
N THR A 144 16.60 25.01 -22.73
CA THR A 144 15.35 24.84 -21.99
C THR A 144 14.18 24.58 -22.94
N SER A 145 13.34 23.60 -22.60
CA SER A 145 12.18 23.16 -23.38
C SER A 145 12.49 22.56 -24.76
N SER A 146 13.74 22.24 -25.08
CA SER A 146 14.11 21.42 -26.24
C SER A 146 13.92 19.93 -25.94
N LEU A 147 13.20 19.21 -26.79
CA LEU A 147 13.02 17.76 -26.65
C LEU A 147 14.31 16.95 -26.88
N GLU A 148 15.27 17.48 -27.62
CA GLU A 148 16.50 16.77 -27.98
C GLU A 148 17.72 17.18 -27.17
N LYS A 149 17.76 18.41 -26.64
CA LYS A 149 18.97 19.01 -26.07
C LYS A 149 18.87 19.45 -24.62
N ASP A 150 17.67 19.49 -24.04
CA ASP A 150 17.52 19.85 -22.63
C ASP A 150 18.08 18.74 -21.71
N GLU A 151 18.67 19.13 -20.59
CA GLU A 151 19.23 18.22 -19.57
C GLU A 151 18.29 18.00 -18.40
N ASN A 152 17.18 18.73 -18.28
CA ASN A 152 16.29 18.61 -17.14
C ASN A 152 14.82 18.68 -17.52
N TRP A 153 13.99 17.85 -16.86
CA TRP A 153 12.54 17.78 -17.06
C TRP A 153 12.06 17.59 -18.50
N VAL A 154 12.81 16.84 -19.34
CA VAL A 154 12.36 16.45 -20.68
C VAL A 154 11.12 15.54 -20.57
N PRO A 155 9.94 15.97 -21.07
CA PRO A 155 8.72 15.19 -20.94
C PRO A 155 8.72 13.97 -21.86
N LYS A 156 7.90 12.97 -21.51
CA LYS A 156 7.71 11.78 -22.35
C LYS A 156 6.66 12.02 -23.43
N LEU A 157 6.90 11.47 -24.62
CA LEU A 157 5.92 11.43 -25.70
C LEU A 157 4.84 10.37 -25.40
N LYS A 158 3.63 10.56 -25.92
CA LYS A 158 2.52 9.60 -25.79
C LYS A 158 2.83 8.16 -26.23
N ASN A 159 3.83 7.97 -27.10
CA ASN A 159 4.24 6.66 -27.58
C ASN A 159 5.07 5.84 -26.55
N ASP A 160 5.46 6.44 -25.42
CA ASP A 160 6.07 5.73 -24.28
C ASP A 160 4.98 5.05 -23.45
N THR A 161 4.41 3.97 -24.00
CA THR A 161 3.19 3.34 -23.50
C THR A 161 3.31 2.87 -22.05
N TRP A 162 4.51 2.42 -21.63
CA TRP A 162 4.73 1.99 -20.25
C TRP A 162 4.62 3.17 -19.27
N PHE A 163 5.29 4.28 -19.56
CA PHE A 163 5.29 5.46 -18.69
C PHE A 163 3.90 6.09 -18.64
N VAL A 164 3.22 6.19 -19.80
CA VAL A 164 1.85 6.69 -19.89
C VAL A 164 0.88 5.82 -19.10
N GLU A 165 0.94 4.49 -19.19
CA GLU A 165 0.06 3.60 -18.43
C GLU A 165 0.27 3.71 -16.91
N VAL A 166 1.51 3.86 -16.46
CA VAL A 166 1.85 4.03 -15.03
C VAL A 166 1.31 5.36 -14.52
N LEU A 167 1.49 6.44 -15.28
CA LEU A 167 1.06 7.78 -14.90
C LEU A 167 -0.44 8.04 -15.07
N ALA A 168 -1.10 7.38 -16.02
CA ALA A 168 -2.56 7.43 -16.18
C ALA A 168 -3.28 6.71 -15.03
N ASN A 169 -2.60 5.80 -14.32
CA ASN A 169 -3.12 5.18 -13.12
C ASN A 169 -2.92 6.11 -11.90
N PRO A 170 -3.98 6.52 -11.17
CA PRO A 170 -3.85 7.43 -10.04
C PRO A 170 -2.83 6.99 -8.98
N ILE A 171 -2.72 5.68 -8.73
CA ILE A 171 -1.78 5.10 -7.77
C ILE A 171 -0.37 5.07 -8.34
N GLY A 172 -0.23 4.60 -9.59
CA GLY A 172 1.06 4.61 -10.28
C GLY A 172 1.63 6.03 -10.38
N ASN A 173 0.77 7.02 -10.56
CA ASN A 173 1.10 8.42 -10.60
C ASN A 173 1.56 8.98 -9.24
N VAL A 174 0.82 8.68 -8.16
CA VAL A 174 1.23 9.03 -6.79
C VAL A 174 2.55 8.33 -6.43
N MET A 175 2.71 7.06 -6.77
CA MET A 175 3.96 6.32 -6.55
C MET A 175 5.12 6.94 -7.33
N MET A 176 4.88 7.38 -8.58
CA MET A 176 5.90 8.07 -9.37
C MET A 176 6.21 9.45 -8.80
N LEU A 177 5.24 10.18 -8.26
CA LEU A 177 5.48 11.43 -7.53
C LEU A 177 6.37 11.19 -6.30
N ILE A 178 6.06 10.20 -5.46
CA ILE A 178 6.89 9.83 -4.30
C ILE A 178 8.29 9.43 -4.77
N PHE A 179 8.39 8.63 -5.83
CA PHE A 179 9.67 8.23 -6.40
C PHE A 179 10.49 9.44 -6.87
N ARG A 180 9.88 10.38 -7.59
CA ARG A 180 10.53 11.64 -8.03
C ARG A 180 11.02 12.46 -6.84
N LEU A 181 10.20 12.63 -5.81
CA LEU A 181 10.56 13.45 -4.65
C LEU A 181 11.66 12.80 -3.78
N VAL A 182 11.62 11.49 -3.60
CA VAL A 182 12.56 10.77 -2.71
C VAL A 182 13.85 10.39 -3.44
N PHE A 183 13.76 9.91 -4.68
CA PHE A 183 14.88 9.34 -5.44
C PHE A 183 15.26 10.15 -6.68
N GLY A 184 14.47 11.15 -7.08
CA GLY A 184 14.75 11.94 -8.28
C GLY A 184 16.06 12.71 -8.19
N TYR A 185 16.38 13.26 -7.01
CA TYR A 185 17.62 14.01 -6.80
C TYR A 185 18.89 13.14 -6.97
N PRO A 186 19.10 12.05 -6.19
CA PRO A 186 20.25 11.18 -6.43
C PRO A 186 20.17 10.49 -7.81
N GLY A 187 18.96 10.18 -8.29
CA GLY A 187 18.77 9.55 -9.60
C GLY A 187 19.15 10.46 -10.77
N TYR A 188 18.95 11.77 -10.67
CA TYR A 188 19.43 12.74 -11.67
C TYR A 188 20.96 12.68 -11.78
N PHE A 189 21.68 12.73 -10.66
CA PHE A 189 23.14 12.68 -10.70
C PHE A 189 23.69 11.32 -11.12
N ILE A 190 23.11 10.22 -10.64
CA ILE A 190 23.63 8.87 -10.91
C ILE A 190 23.23 8.39 -12.32
N PHE A 191 21.99 8.61 -12.74
CA PHE A 191 21.37 8.00 -13.93
C PHE A 191 20.82 9.00 -14.96
N ASN A 192 21.01 10.31 -14.76
CA ASN A 192 20.45 11.36 -15.62
C ASN A 192 18.92 11.27 -15.76
N LEU A 193 18.21 10.91 -14.69
CA LEU A 193 16.74 10.88 -14.70
C LEU A 193 16.20 12.26 -15.10
N HIS A 194 15.22 12.33 -15.99
CA HIS A 194 14.61 13.57 -16.53
C HIS A 194 15.44 14.35 -17.56
N GLY A 195 16.70 14.00 -17.81
CA GLY A 195 17.49 14.61 -18.89
C GLY A 195 17.27 13.94 -20.24
N ARG A 196 17.92 14.50 -21.29
CA ARG A 196 17.96 13.88 -22.61
C ARG A 196 18.62 12.50 -22.60
N ILE A 197 18.35 11.76 -23.67
CA ILE A 197 18.90 10.42 -23.89
C ILE A 197 20.27 10.53 -24.58
N TYR A 198 21.27 9.87 -24.00
CA TYR A 198 22.62 9.78 -24.55
C TYR A 198 22.93 8.39 -25.13
N LYS A 199 23.89 8.34 -26.06
CA LYS A 199 24.57 7.08 -26.43
C LYS A 199 25.68 6.80 -25.40
N GLY A 200 25.44 5.86 -24.49
CA GLY A 200 26.34 5.53 -23.36
C GLY A 200 25.63 5.67 -22.01
N PHE A 201 26.36 5.50 -20.90
CA PHE A 201 25.81 5.68 -19.54
C PHE A 201 25.97 7.14 -19.07
N PRO A 202 24.88 7.95 -19.04
CA PRO A 202 24.96 9.35 -18.64
C PRO A 202 24.93 9.45 -17.10
N SER A 203 26.08 9.78 -16.51
CA SER A 203 26.20 9.98 -15.07
C SER A 203 27.02 11.22 -14.78
N HIS A 204 26.56 12.04 -13.83
CA HIS A 204 27.26 13.23 -13.37
C HIS A 204 28.52 12.91 -12.56
N PHE A 205 28.69 11.65 -12.13
CA PHE A 205 29.88 11.12 -11.47
C PHE A 205 30.80 10.34 -12.41
N ASN A 206 30.59 10.46 -13.73
CA ASN A 206 31.44 9.84 -14.73
C ASN A 206 32.11 10.94 -15.57
N PRO A 207 33.40 11.27 -15.30
CA PRO A 207 34.16 12.23 -16.10
C PRO A 207 34.28 11.85 -17.59
N LEU A 208 34.15 10.57 -17.92
CA LEU A 208 34.16 10.07 -19.30
C LEU A 208 32.74 9.88 -19.87
N GLY A 209 31.72 10.30 -19.12
CA GLY A 209 30.32 10.18 -19.49
C GLY A 209 29.98 11.09 -20.68
N PRO A 210 28.93 10.74 -21.45
CA PRO A 210 28.56 11.45 -22.67
C PRO A 210 27.98 12.87 -22.41
N ILE A 211 27.80 13.26 -21.15
CA ILE A 211 27.27 14.57 -20.73
C ILE A 211 28.32 15.68 -20.92
N PHE A 212 29.60 15.37 -20.71
CA PHE A 212 30.68 16.36 -20.62
C PHE A 212 31.67 16.25 -21.77
N ASN A 213 32.24 17.39 -22.19
CA ASN A 213 33.30 17.40 -23.19
C ASN A 213 34.69 17.18 -22.57
N ASP A 214 35.70 16.96 -23.42
CA ASP A 214 37.07 16.64 -22.97
C ASP A 214 37.68 17.72 -22.06
N SER A 215 37.33 18.99 -22.25
CA SER A 215 37.88 20.10 -21.46
C SER A 215 37.29 20.20 -20.05
N GLU A 216 36.12 19.62 -19.81
CA GLU A 216 35.40 19.70 -18.53
C GLU A 216 35.80 18.56 -17.57
N ARG A 217 36.34 17.45 -18.08
CA ARG A 217 36.53 16.18 -17.33
C ARG A 217 37.32 16.33 -16.03
N ALA A 218 38.37 17.15 -16.02
CA ALA A 218 39.20 17.36 -14.83
C ALA A 218 38.39 17.99 -13.67
N GLN A 219 37.44 18.87 -13.99
CA GLN A 219 36.57 19.52 -13.02
C GLN A 219 35.42 18.61 -12.57
N ILE A 220 34.94 17.72 -13.45
CA ILE A 220 34.02 16.64 -13.06
C ILE A 220 34.67 15.77 -11.98
N LEU A 221 35.90 15.30 -12.25
CA LEU A 221 36.68 14.53 -11.27
C LEU A 221 36.90 15.30 -9.96
N LEU A 222 37.16 16.61 -10.03
CA LEU A 222 37.30 17.44 -8.83
C LEU A 222 36.01 17.50 -8.01
N SER A 223 34.84 17.52 -8.65
CA SER A 223 33.54 17.45 -7.97
C SER A 223 33.32 16.09 -7.31
N ASP A 224 33.69 15.01 -8.00
CA ASP A 224 33.61 13.65 -7.46
C ASP A 224 34.49 13.48 -6.23
N ILE A 225 35.70 14.06 -6.25
CA ILE A 225 36.59 14.12 -5.09
C ILE A 225 35.96 14.94 -3.96
N GLY A 226 35.32 16.07 -4.26
CA GLY A 226 34.62 16.91 -3.28
C GLY A 226 33.49 16.15 -2.56
N VAL A 227 32.59 15.53 -3.32
CA VAL A 227 31.51 14.70 -2.77
C VAL A 227 32.07 13.49 -2.02
N GLY A 228 33.10 12.83 -2.57
CA GLY A 228 33.77 11.71 -1.91
C GLY A 228 34.41 12.09 -0.57
N ALA A 229 35.02 13.28 -0.48
CA ALA A 229 35.58 13.80 0.75
C ALA A 229 34.50 14.08 1.81
N VAL A 230 33.35 14.65 1.40
CA VAL A 230 32.20 14.84 2.29
C VAL A 230 31.62 13.51 2.75
N LEU A 231 31.40 12.55 1.85
CA LEU A 231 30.92 11.20 2.19
C LEU A 231 31.86 10.51 3.18
N TYR A 232 33.18 10.63 2.98
CA TYR A 232 34.17 10.12 3.92
C TYR A 232 34.09 10.85 5.28
N GLY A 233 33.96 12.17 5.28
CA GLY A 233 33.76 12.96 6.50
C GLY A 233 32.50 12.55 7.27
N LEU A 234 31.37 12.39 6.58
CA LEU A 234 30.11 11.92 7.15
C LEU A 234 30.23 10.49 7.68
N TYR A 235 30.92 9.60 6.97
CA TYR A 235 31.26 8.26 7.46
C TYR A 235 32.04 8.33 8.78
N ARG A 236 33.09 9.17 8.86
CA ARG A 236 33.88 9.35 10.08
C ARG A 236 33.06 9.93 11.23
N ILE A 237 32.15 10.87 10.94
CA ILE A 237 31.20 11.41 11.93
C ILE A 237 30.24 10.31 12.40
N GLY A 238 29.62 9.58 11.48
CA GLY A 238 28.69 8.48 11.79
C GLY A 238 29.34 7.38 12.62
N MET A 239 30.61 7.05 12.36
CA MET A 239 31.40 6.12 13.19
C MET A 239 31.65 6.66 14.61
N LYS A 240 31.76 7.97 14.79
CA LYS A 240 32.01 8.61 16.09
C LYS A 240 30.75 8.84 16.91
N THR A 241 29.65 9.27 16.28
CA THR A 241 28.42 9.70 16.95
C THR A 241 27.27 8.70 16.83
N GLY A 242 27.40 7.70 15.94
CA GLY A 242 26.35 6.76 15.56
C GLY A 242 25.62 7.18 14.27
N PHE A 243 25.36 6.21 13.40
CA PHE A 243 24.65 6.45 12.14
C PHE A 243 23.22 6.93 12.33
N GLN A 244 22.53 6.51 13.40
CA GLN A 244 21.20 7.03 13.71
C GLN A 244 21.23 8.53 13.96
N TRP A 245 22.20 9.02 14.74
CA TRP A 245 22.38 10.46 14.96
C TRP A 245 22.66 11.19 13.65
N LEU A 246 23.55 10.65 12.81
CA LEU A 246 23.88 11.24 11.52
C LEU A 246 22.66 11.34 10.60
N VAL A 247 21.83 10.29 10.56
CA VAL A 247 20.57 10.29 9.81
C VAL A 247 19.61 11.35 10.36
N TYR A 248 19.50 11.49 11.68
CA TYR A 248 18.59 12.48 12.29
C TYR A 248 19.05 13.93 12.06
N MET A 249 20.34 14.19 12.15
CA MET A 249 20.90 15.55 12.08
C MET A 249 21.17 16.03 10.66
N TYR A 250 21.54 15.12 9.75
CA TYR A 250 21.94 15.44 8.39
C TYR A 250 21.10 14.69 7.35
N GLY A 251 20.89 13.38 7.52
CA GLY A 251 20.20 12.54 6.52
C GLY A 251 18.75 12.96 6.22
N TYR A 252 17.88 13.09 7.23
CA TYR A 252 16.49 13.52 7.04
C TYR A 252 16.38 14.98 6.57
N PRO A 253 17.13 15.96 7.13
CA PRO A 253 17.18 17.30 6.55
C PRO A 253 17.63 17.34 5.08
N LEU A 254 18.65 16.55 4.71
CA LEU A 254 19.09 16.42 3.33
C LEU A 254 17.98 15.85 2.45
N LEU A 255 17.28 14.80 2.90
CA LEU A 255 16.14 14.24 2.19
C LEU A 255 15.03 15.29 1.98
N VAL A 256 14.72 16.11 2.98
CA VAL A 256 13.77 17.22 2.85
C VAL A 256 14.24 18.24 1.83
N MET A 257 15.52 18.63 1.86
CA MET A 257 16.10 19.53 0.87
C MET A 257 15.94 18.96 -0.55
N CYS A 258 16.26 17.68 -0.74
CA CYS A 258 16.09 16.98 -2.02
C CYS A 258 14.62 17.00 -2.48
N MET A 259 13.68 16.70 -1.57
CA MET A 259 12.25 16.71 -1.88
C MET A 259 11.78 18.09 -2.33
N PHE A 260 12.16 19.16 -1.62
CA PHE A 260 11.78 20.52 -2.02
C PHE A 260 12.42 20.96 -3.32
N PHE A 261 13.71 20.63 -3.52
CA PHE A 261 14.42 20.91 -4.76
C PHE A 261 13.75 20.24 -5.97
N MET A 262 13.46 18.93 -5.87
CA MET A 262 12.76 18.20 -6.93
C MET A 262 11.35 18.75 -7.14
N LEU A 263 10.66 19.15 -6.07
CA LEU A 263 9.31 19.69 -6.15
C LEU A 263 9.26 21.01 -6.92
N PHE A 264 10.09 22.00 -6.59
CA PHE A 264 9.99 23.29 -7.29
C PHE A 264 10.51 23.19 -8.71
N THR A 265 11.63 22.50 -8.95
CA THR A 265 12.09 22.31 -10.33
C THR A 265 11.06 21.58 -11.19
N TYR A 266 10.35 20.58 -10.64
CA TYR A 266 9.23 19.94 -11.34
C TYR A 266 8.14 20.95 -11.71
N LEU A 267 7.64 21.72 -10.74
CA LEU A 267 6.52 22.65 -10.94
C LEU A 267 6.88 23.87 -11.81
N ASN A 268 8.13 24.35 -11.75
CA ASN A 268 8.58 25.47 -12.56
C ASN A 268 8.83 25.08 -14.03
N HIS A 269 9.14 23.80 -14.30
CA HIS A 269 9.39 23.30 -15.65
C HIS A 269 8.24 22.49 -16.28
N ASN A 270 7.28 22.00 -15.47
CA ASN A 270 6.14 21.22 -15.94
C ASN A 270 4.86 21.98 -15.62
N HIS A 271 4.15 22.41 -16.66
CA HIS A 271 2.85 23.04 -16.54
C HIS A 271 2.08 22.88 -17.85
N PRO A 272 0.74 22.70 -17.82
CA PRO A 272 -0.05 22.53 -19.04
C PRO A 272 0.07 23.70 -20.03
N SER A 273 0.32 24.91 -19.53
CA SER A 273 0.46 26.10 -20.39
C SER A 273 1.85 26.28 -20.99
N VAL A 274 2.84 25.43 -20.71
CA VAL A 274 4.22 25.54 -21.23
C VAL A 274 4.41 24.64 -22.44
N ALA A 275 4.87 25.23 -23.55
CA ALA A 275 5.23 24.52 -24.77
C ALA A 275 6.62 23.88 -24.68
N HIS A 276 6.77 22.73 -25.33
CA HIS A 276 8.05 22.09 -25.61
C HIS A 276 8.28 22.06 -27.12
N TYR A 277 9.53 22.15 -27.55
CA TYR A 277 9.86 22.31 -28.96
C TYR A 277 10.86 21.26 -29.41
N ASP A 278 10.67 20.76 -30.63
CA ASP A 278 11.71 20.02 -31.31
C ASP A 278 12.59 20.97 -32.15
N SER A 279 13.61 20.40 -32.77
CA SER A 279 14.59 21.12 -33.59
C SER A 279 14.03 21.92 -34.78
N ARG A 280 12.76 21.73 -35.19
CA ARG A 280 12.12 22.52 -36.26
C ARG A 280 11.72 23.91 -35.78
N GLU A 281 11.26 23.99 -34.54
CA GLU A 281 10.68 25.22 -33.97
C GLU A 281 11.49 25.79 -32.81
N TRP A 282 12.39 25.04 -32.18
CA TRP A 282 13.12 25.54 -31.02
C TRP A 282 14.05 26.72 -31.37
N ASP A 283 13.96 27.80 -30.58
CA ASP A 283 15.00 28.81 -30.45
C ASP A 283 15.20 29.19 -28.98
N TRP A 284 16.36 29.79 -28.69
CA TRP A 284 16.79 30.06 -27.31
C TRP A 284 15.81 30.94 -26.53
N LEU A 285 15.24 32.00 -27.14
CA LEU A 285 14.37 32.92 -26.41
C LEU A 285 13.02 32.26 -26.08
N ARG A 286 12.44 31.51 -27.02
CA ARG A 286 11.22 30.73 -26.76
C ARG A 286 11.45 29.65 -25.71
N GLY A 287 12.60 28.98 -25.74
CA GLY A 287 12.99 27.98 -24.75
C GLY A 287 13.16 28.57 -23.34
N ALA A 288 13.87 29.70 -23.22
CA ALA A 288 14.10 30.38 -21.93
C ALA A 288 12.79 30.89 -21.28
N LEU A 289 11.77 31.20 -22.08
CA LEU A 289 10.42 31.56 -21.60
C LEU A 289 9.55 30.34 -21.25
N GLY A 290 10.03 29.13 -21.52
CA GLY A 290 9.34 27.85 -21.28
C GLY A 290 9.35 27.40 -19.81
N THR A 291 9.19 28.32 -18.87
CA THR A 291 9.10 28.04 -17.44
C THR A 291 7.96 28.84 -16.80
N VAL A 292 7.59 28.52 -15.55
CA VAL A 292 6.50 29.16 -14.82
C VAL A 292 7.00 29.68 -13.48
N ASP A 293 6.75 30.95 -13.17
CA ASP A 293 7.02 31.52 -11.84
C ASP A 293 5.89 31.18 -10.85
N ARG A 294 6.24 30.93 -9.58
CA ARG A 294 5.28 30.52 -8.53
C ARG A 294 5.61 31.07 -7.15
N ASP A 295 4.56 31.29 -6.36
CA ASP A 295 4.64 31.71 -4.96
C ASP A 295 4.57 30.51 -3.99
N TYR A 296 5.67 30.23 -3.28
CA TYR A 296 5.73 29.20 -2.22
C TYR A 296 5.40 29.76 -0.82
N GLY A 297 4.87 30.97 -0.73
CA GLY A 297 4.50 31.63 0.52
C GLY A 297 5.73 31.89 1.40
N ILE A 298 5.66 31.45 2.67
CA ILE A 298 6.76 31.69 3.63
C ILE A 298 8.09 31.05 3.18
N LEU A 299 8.03 29.97 2.39
CA LEU A 299 9.22 29.29 1.89
C LEU A 299 10.03 30.13 0.91
N ASN A 300 9.45 31.12 0.22
CA ASN A 300 10.20 32.03 -0.65
C ASN A 300 11.35 32.73 0.10
N THR A 301 11.15 33.03 1.39
CA THR A 301 12.18 33.63 2.26
C THR A 301 13.41 32.75 2.37
N PHE A 302 13.19 31.43 2.47
CA PHE A 302 14.25 30.44 2.60
C PHE A 302 14.78 30.01 1.24
N PHE A 303 13.98 30.07 0.18
CA PHE A 303 14.39 29.70 -1.18
C PHE A 303 14.95 30.89 -1.97
N HIS A 304 15.11 32.06 -1.34
CA HIS A 304 15.61 33.29 -1.96
C HIS A 304 14.82 33.75 -3.19
N ASP A 305 13.50 33.57 -3.16
CA ASP A 305 12.57 33.90 -4.26
C ASP A 305 12.88 33.25 -5.62
N GLU A 306 13.79 32.28 -5.67
CA GLU A 306 14.21 31.63 -6.91
C GLU A 306 13.01 31.02 -7.68
N PRO A 307 12.11 30.23 -7.05
CA PRO A 307 10.94 29.70 -7.77
C PRO A 307 9.92 30.77 -8.21
N ASN A 308 9.98 31.97 -7.62
CA ASN A 308 9.08 33.10 -7.87
C ASN A 308 9.60 34.03 -8.99
N ALA A 309 10.83 33.81 -9.47
CA ALA A 309 11.49 34.61 -10.49
C ALA A 309 12.27 33.76 -11.51
N HIS A 310 11.91 32.47 -11.61
CA HIS A 310 12.57 31.46 -12.41
C HIS A 310 12.58 31.76 -13.91
N VAL A 311 11.55 32.42 -14.45
CA VAL A 311 11.53 32.86 -15.87
C VAL A 311 12.67 33.84 -16.14
N VAL A 312 12.90 34.81 -15.26
CA VAL A 312 14.01 35.76 -15.42
C VAL A 312 15.34 35.12 -15.10
N HIS A 313 15.38 34.15 -14.18
CA HIS A 313 16.55 33.31 -13.98
C HIS A 313 17.00 32.62 -15.28
N HIS A 314 16.06 32.07 -16.06
CA HIS A 314 16.37 31.47 -17.36
C HIS A 314 16.86 32.47 -18.41
N LEU A 315 16.33 33.69 -18.40
CA LEU A 315 16.74 34.76 -19.33
C LEU A 315 18.10 35.39 -18.96
N PHE A 316 18.39 35.53 -17.66
CA PHE A 316 19.53 36.27 -17.13
C PHE A 316 20.09 35.62 -15.84
N SER A 317 20.54 34.37 -15.94
CA SER A 317 20.98 33.57 -14.77
C SER A 317 22.16 34.15 -13.98
N SER A 318 22.87 35.13 -14.54
CA SER A 318 23.98 35.83 -13.86
C SER A 318 23.54 36.98 -12.93
N ILE A 319 22.24 37.30 -12.89
CA ILE A 319 21.67 38.26 -11.93
C ILE A 319 21.63 37.58 -10.56
N PRO A 320 22.22 38.16 -9.49
CA PRO A 320 22.16 37.57 -8.17
C PRO A 320 20.71 37.45 -7.66
N HIS A 321 20.39 36.40 -6.91
CA HIS A 321 19.05 36.17 -6.34
C HIS A 321 18.45 37.40 -5.63
N TYR A 322 19.26 38.21 -4.91
CA TYR A 322 18.76 39.40 -4.20
C TYR A 322 18.32 40.56 -5.12
N HIS A 323 18.57 40.47 -6.43
CA HIS A 323 18.06 41.41 -7.44
C HIS A 323 17.08 40.78 -8.43
N ILE A 324 16.88 39.47 -8.40
CA ILE A 324 16.14 38.77 -9.46
C ILE A 324 14.66 39.15 -9.50
N VAL A 325 14.02 39.34 -8.34
CA VAL A 325 12.63 39.78 -8.25
C VAL A 325 12.45 41.20 -8.79
N GLU A 326 13.43 42.08 -8.56
CA GLU A 326 13.43 43.43 -9.11
C GLU A 326 13.53 43.39 -10.64
N ALA A 327 14.42 42.56 -11.18
CA ALA A 327 14.55 42.31 -12.61
C ALA A 327 13.26 41.74 -13.21
N THR A 328 12.61 40.78 -12.55
CA THR A 328 11.29 40.24 -12.94
C THR A 328 10.23 41.32 -13.05
N ARG A 329 10.13 42.22 -12.06
CA ARG A 329 9.17 43.33 -12.13
C ARG A 329 9.44 44.28 -13.30
N ALA A 330 10.72 44.49 -13.64
CA ALA A 330 11.11 45.39 -14.72
C ALA A 330 10.79 44.83 -16.12
N VAL A 331 10.94 43.53 -16.33
CA VAL A 331 10.68 42.90 -17.64
C VAL A 331 9.24 42.44 -17.84
N LYS A 332 8.49 42.18 -16.76
CA LYS A 332 7.11 41.68 -16.81
C LYS A 332 6.18 42.49 -17.74
N PRO A 333 6.23 43.84 -17.79
CA PRO A 333 5.43 44.62 -18.73
C PRO A 333 5.78 44.38 -20.20
N ILE A 334 7.05 44.08 -20.51
CA ILE A 334 7.52 43.81 -21.87
C ILE A 334 7.17 42.38 -22.30
N LEU A 335 7.35 41.42 -21.38
CA LEU A 335 7.00 40.02 -21.62
C LEU A 335 5.50 39.85 -21.90
N GLY A 336 4.63 40.63 -21.23
CA GLY A 336 3.21 40.68 -21.53
C GLY A 336 2.53 39.30 -21.42
N GLU A 337 1.97 38.82 -22.54
CA GLU A 337 1.33 37.50 -22.60
C GLU A 337 2.33 36.33 -22.58
N TYR A 338 3.61 36.55 -22.87
CA TYR A 338 4.67 35.54 -22.81
C TYR A 338 5.15 35.25 -21.38
N TYR A 339 4.76 36.07 -20.39
CA TYR A 339 5.11 35.85 -18.99
C TYR A 339 4.15 34.87 -18.32
N ASN A 340 4.68 33.71 -17.93
CA ASN A 340 3.91 32.65 -17.28
C ASN A 340 4.10 32.67 -15.75
N TYR A 341 2.99 32.76 -15.04
CA TYR A 341 2.96 32.81 -13.58
C TYR A 341 1.69 32.13 -13.08
N ASP A 342 1.83 31.29 -12.07
CA ASP A 342 0.73 30.54 -11.46
C ASP A 342 0.67 30.78 -9.94
N ASP A 343 -0.44 31.35 -9.47
CA ASP A 343 -0.74 31.62 -8.07
C ASP A 343 -1.52 30.49 -7.37
N THR A 344 -1.67 29.34 -8.03
CA THR A 344 -2.32 28.17 -7.44
C THR A 344 -1.53 27.72 -6.20
N PRO A 345 -2.19 27.54 -5.02
CA PRO A 345 -1.51 27.04 -3.83
C PRO A 345 -0.72 25.75 -4.11
N ILE A 346 0.52 25.66 -3.64
CA ILE A 346 1.48 24.61 -4.03
C ILE A 346 0.91 23.19 -3.91
N LEU A 347 0.16 22.88 -2.85
CA LEU A 347 -0.45 21.55 -2.71
C LEU A 347 -1.47 21.23 -3.82
N LYS A 348 -2.22 22.23 -4.29
CA LYS A 348 -3.15 22.07 -5.42
C LYS A 348 -2.40 21.97 -6.75
N ALA A 349 -1.35 22.76 -6.92
CA ALA A 349 -0.46 22.68 -8.08
C ALA A 349 0.18 21.28 -8.22
N ILE A 350 0.68 20.70 -7.12
CA ILE A 350 1.21 19.32 -7.12
C ILE A 350 0.19 18.35 -7.70
N VAL A 351 -1.04 18.40 -7.18
CA VAL A 351 -2.11 17.49 -7.63
C VAL A 351 -2.45 17.70 -9.10
N ARG A 352 -2.54 18.97 -9.55
CA ARG A 352 -2.85 19.30 -10.94
C ARG A 352 -1.73 18.83 -11.87
N GLU A 353 -0.48 19.17 -11.61
CA GLU A 353 0.63 18.87 -12.54
C GLU A 353 0.88 17.37 -12.59
N THR A 354 0.73 16.70 -11.46
CA THR A 354 0.77 15.24 -11.39
C THR A 354 -0.31 14.63 -12.28
N LYS A 355 -1.52 15.18 -12.34
CA LYS A 355 -2.63 14.66 -13.17
C LYS A 355 -2.56 15.07 -14.63
N GLU A 356 -2.15 16.29 -14.92
CA GLU A 356 -2.27 16.90 -16.25
C GLU A 356 -0.98 16.87 -17.06
N CYS A 357 0.19 16.73 -16.44
CA CYS A 357 1.49 16.71 -17.11
C CYS A 357 2.05 15.28 -17.25
N LEU A 358 1.27 14.37 -17.87
CA LEU A 358 1.63 12.95 -17.97
C LEU A 358 2.55 12.65 -19.18
N PHE A 359 2.18 13.19 -20.33
CA PHE A 359 2.90 13.08 -21.59
C PHE A 359 2.58 14.31 -22.45
N ILE A 360 3.42 14.53 -23.46
CA ILE A 360 3.23 15.57 -24.45
C ILE A 360 2.81 14.99 -25.82
N GLU A 361 2.04 15.77 -26.57
CA GLU A 361 1.67 15.50 -27.96
C GLU A 361 2.02 16.69 -28.84
N GLU A 362 2.32 16.41 -30.11
CA GLU A 362 2.53 17.46 -31.11
C GLU A 362 1.24 18.25 -31.30
N ASP A 363 1.36 19.57 -31.41
CA ASP A 363 0.26 20.46 -31.71
C ASP A 363 -0.37 20.09 -33.07
N SER A 364 -1.71 20.13 -33.12
CA SER A 364 -2.47 19.73 -34.30
C SER A 364 -2.29 20.70 -35.47
N GLU A 365 -2.03 21.98 -35.19
CA GLU A 365 -1.92 23.06 -36.17
C GLU A 365 -0.47 23.45 -36.44
N LYS A 366 0.40 23.41 -35.42
CA LYS A 366 1.81 23.86 -35.51
C LYS A 366 2.81 22.73 -35.26
N LYS A 367 3.33 22.15 -36.35
CA LYS A 367 4.34 21.09 -36.30
C LYS A 367 5.62 21.53 -35.58
N GLY A 368 6.20 20.65 -34.78
CA GLY A 368 7.41 20.92 -33.98
C GLY A 368 7.16 21.56 -32.60
N ILE A 369 5.90 21.87 -32.27
CA ILE A 369 5.47 22.38 -30.95
C ILE A 369 4.69 21.28 -30.23
N TYR A 370 4.93 21.09 -28.94
CA TYR A 370 4.37 20.02 -28.15
C TYR A 370 3.78 20.55 -26.84
N TRP A 371 2.64 20.01 -26.44
CA TRP A 371 1.91 20.41 -25.24
C TRP A 371 1.58 19.20 -24.37
N PHE A 372 1.50 19.41 -23.06
CA PHE A 372 0.87 18.45 -22.16
C PHE A 372 -0.63 18.36 -22.48
N ARG A 373 -1.20 17.15 -22.49
CA ARG A 373 -2.62 16.94 -22.77
C ARG A 373 -3.34 16.37 -21.53
N LEU A 374 -4.51 16.93 -21.24
CA LEU A 374 -5.47 16.37 -20.29
C LEU A 374 -5.98 15.01 -20.81
N ILE A 375 -5.92 13.97 -19.99
CA ILE A 375 -6.69 12.75 -20.26
C ILE A 375 -8.14 13.05 -19.86
N THR A 376 -8.98 13.47 -20.80
CA THR A 376 -10.42 13.29 -20.64
C THR A 376 -10.71 11.80 -20.72
N LEU A 377 -11.41 11.27 -19.70
CA LEU A 377 -11.75 9.84 -19.54
C LEU A 377 -12.43 9.20 -20.77
N GLU A 378 -12.91 10.00 -21.73
CA GLU A 378 -13.54 9.53 -22.97
C GLU A 378 -12.54 9.06 -24.05
N THR A 379 -11.26 9.47 -24.02
CA THR A 379 -10.32 9.22 -25.13
C THR A 379 -9.53 7.91 -25.04
N MET A 380 -9.78 7.06 -24.03
CA MET A 380 -9.14 5.73 -23.93
C MET A 380 -9.71 4.69 -24.92
N GLY A 381 -10.65 5.07 -25.80
CA GLY A 381 -11.41 4.16 -26.65
C GLY A 381 -10.86 3.85 -28.05
N ALA A 382 -9.80 4.51 -28.54
CA ALA A 382 -9.39 4.34 -29.95
C ALA A 382 -7.87 4.33 -30.16
N GLY A 383 -7.23 3.20 -29.84
CA GLY A 383 -5.86 2.92 -30.25
C GLY A 383 -5.81 2.40 -31.69
N GLY A 384 -5.66 3.31 -32.66
CA GLY A 384 -5.46 2.99 -34.07
C GLY A 384 -4.16 2.19 -34.30
N ARG A 385 -4.29 1.04 -34.95
CA ARG A 385 -3.17 0.25 -35.51
C ARG A 385 -2.54 1.01 -36.66
N MET A 386 -1.20 1.02 -36.76
CA MET A 386 -0.52 0.65 -38.02
C MET A 386 0.96 0.26 -37.84
N ASN A 387 1.22 -0.97 -38.28
CA ASN A 387 2.41 -1.60 -38.88
C ASN A 387 3.81 -1.00 -38.68
N LYS A 388 4.68 -1.80 -38.04
CA LYS A 388 5.99 -2.18 -38.61
C LYS A 388 6.34 -3.63 -38.26
N THR A 389 6.90 -4.31 -39.26
CA THR A 389 7.14 -5.74 -39.42
C THR A 389 8.16 -6.32 -38.44
N ALA A 390 7.64 -7.05 -37.45
CA ALA A 390 8.22 -8.29 -36.93
C ALA A 390 7.01 -9.15 -36.54
N THR A 391 6.98 -10.43 -36.88
CA THR A 391 5.87 -11.36 -36.58
C THR A 391 5.67 -11.49 -35.07
N LYS A 392 4.98 -10.53 -34.44
CA LYS A 392 4.52 -10.63 -33.06
C LYS A 392 3.37 -11.62 -33.02
N ARG A 393 3.57 -12.77 -32.36
CA ARG A 393 2.47 -13.61 -31.89
C ARG A 393 1.55 -12.74 -31.04
N ASP A 394 0.25 -12.83 -31.29
CA ASP A 394 -0.74 -12.19 -30.41
C ASP A 394 -0.77 -12.99 -29.10
N VAL A 395 -0.15 -12.44 -28.06
CA VAL A 395 -0.03 -13.10 -26.75
C VAL A 395 -1.40 -13.28 -26.08
N PHE A 396 -2.45 -12.59 -26.55
CA PHE A 396 -3.83 -12.79 -26.09
C PHE A 396 -4.60 -13.81 -26.93
N LYS A 397 -4.02 -14.37 -28.01
CA LYS A 397 -4.68 -15.42 -28.79
C LYS A 397 -4.90 -16.63 -27.90
N HIS A 398 -6.16 -16.96 -27.66
CA HIS A 398 -6.57 -18.16 -26.93
C HIS A 398 -6.03 -19.42 -27.62
N VAL A 399 -5.55 -20.38 -26.83
CA VAL A 399 -5.25 -21.72 -27.36
C VAL A 399 -6.55 -22.41 -27.79
N PRO A 400 -6.52 -23.30 -28.80
CA PRO A 400 -7.70 -24.06 -29.18
C PRO A 400 -8.22 -24.90 -28.02
N VAL A 401 -9.55 -25.01 -27.92
CA VAL A 401 -10.25 -25.73 -26.84
C VAL A 401 -11.02 -26.95 -27.33
N GLU A 402 -11.04 -27.15 -28.65
CA GLU A 402 -11.47 -28.36 -29.30
C GLU A 402 -10.57 -29.53 -28.88
N LYS A 403 -11.12 -30.74 -28.86
CA LYS A 403 -10.32 -31.94 -28.61
C LYS A 403 -9.15 -32.01 -29.60
N PRO A 404 -7.91 -32.13 -29.13
CA PRO A 404 -6.75 -32.16 -30.02
C PRO A 404 -6.85 -33.31 -31.03
N PRO A 405 -6.35 -33.13 -32.26
CA PRO A 405 -6.34 -34.17 -33.29
C PRO A 405 -5.30 -35.28 -33.04
N PHE A 406 -4.61 -35.24 -31.89
CA PHE A 406 -3.58 -36.16 -31.46
C PHE A 406 -3.89 -36.68 -30.06
N GLY A 407 -3.45 -37.91 -29.76
CA GLY A 407 -3.52 -38.50 -28.42
C GLY A 407 -2.18 -38.43 -27.69
N ILE A 408 -2.19 -38.77 -26.40
CA ILE A 408 -0.96 -38.88 -25.59
C ILE A 408 0.04 -39.89 -26.17
N ALA A 409 -0.45 -40.93 -26.86
CA ALA A 409 0.38 -41.93 -27.52
C ALA A 409 1.19 -41.34 -28.70
N ASP A 410 0.61 -40.41 -29.45
CA ASP A 410 1.29 -39.73 -30.57
C ASP A 410 2.42 -38.84 -30.05
N LEU A 411 2.15 -38.11 -28.97
CA LEU A 411 3.14 -37.28 -28.29
C LEU A 411 4.28 -38.14 -27.72
N ARG A 412 3.94 -39.25 -27.05
CA ARG A 412 4.93 -40.19 -26.51
C ARG A 412 5.82 -40.78 -27.60
N LYS A 413 5.26 -41.07 -28.78
CA LYS A 413 6.00 -41.63 -29.92
C LYS A 413 6.99 -40.63 -30.52
N ALA A 414 6.71 -39.34 -30.42
CA ALA A 414 7.58 -38.28 -30.93
C ALA A 414 8.78 -38.01 -30.01
N ILE A 415 8.61 -38.20 -28.70
CA ILE A 415 9.67 -38.01 -27.71
C ILE A 415 10.75 -39.10 -27.91
N PRO A 416 12.04 -38.73 -28.01
CA PRO A 416 13.12 -39.70 -28.09
C PRO A 416 13.08 -40.70 -26.92
N PRO A 417 13.23 -42.02 -27.16
CA PRO A 417 13.10 -43.02 -26.11
C PRO A 417 14.07 -42.85 -24.93
N HIS A 418 15.22 -42.21 -25.14
CA HIS A 418 16.17 -41.94 -24.05
C HIS A 418 15.70 -40.84 -23.10
N CYS A 419 14.81 -39.93 -23.51
CA CYS A 419 14.25 -38.90 -22.62
C CYS A 419 13.47 -39.52 -21.45
N PHE A 420 12.94 -40.75 -21.60
CA PHE A 420 12.26 -41.48 -20.54
C PHE A 420 13.21 -42.30 -19.65
N LYS A 421 14.51 -42.35 -19.96
CA LYS A 421 15.49 -43.11 -19.18
C LYS A 421 16.03 -42.23 -18.06
N ARG A 422 15.82 -42.67 -16.82
CA ARG A 422 16.25 -41.97 -15.62
C ARG A 422 17.66 -42.42 -15.27
N SER A 423 18.59 -41.49 -15.27
CA SER A 423 19.98 -41.76 -14.91
C SER A 423 20.23 -41.30 -13.48
N LEU A 424 20.31 -42.24 -12.53
CA LEU A 424 20.62 -41.93 -11.13
C LEU A 424 21.91 -41.12 -10.99
N SER A 425 22.95 -41.44 -11.77
CA SER A 425 24.22 -40.69 -11.75
C SER A 425 24.08 -39.26 -12.24
N THR A 426 23.25 -39.03 -13.27
CA THR A 426 23.00 -37.69 -13.81
C THR A 426 22.16 -36.86 -12.83
N SER A 427 21.08 -37.44 -12.28
CA SER A 427 20.24 -36.78 -11.28
C SER A 427 21.04 -36.42 -10.01
N LEU A 428 21.89 -37.33 -9.54
CA LEU A 428 22.81 -37.06 -8.42
C LEU A 428 23.85 -35.99 -8.77
N TYR A 429 24.36 -35.95 -10.00
CA TYR A 429 25.27 -34.89 -10.44
C TYR A 429 24.64 -33.50 -10.31
N TYR A 430 23.41 -33.31 -10.81
CA TYR A 430 22.70 -32.03 -10.70
C TYR A 430 22.39 -31.66 -9.25
N LEU A 431 21.96 -32.63 -8.43
CA LEU A 431 21.71 -32.41 -7.01
C LEU A 431 23.00 -31.98 -6.27
N ILE A 432 24.09 -32.72 -6.47
CA ILE A 432 25.39 -32.42 -5.84
C ILE A 432 25.94 -31.07 -6.32
N ARG A 433 25.83 -30.76 -7.61
CA ARG A 433 26.24 -29.46 -8.19
C ARG A 433 25.56 -28.30 -7.47
N ASP A 434 24.24 -28.38 -7.29
CA ASP A 434 23.48 -27.30 -6.66
C ASP A 434 23.76 -27.21 -5.15
N LEU A 435 23.95 -28.34 -4.48
CA LEU A 435 24.39 -28.37 -3.07
C LEU A 435 25.80 -27.75 -2.90
N CYS A 436 26.72 -28.00 -3.84
CA CYS A 436 28.02 -27.34 -3.87
C CYS A 436 27.89 -25.83 -4.08
N GLY A 437 26.96 -25.38 -4.93
CA GLY A 437 26.64 -23.96 -5.13
C GLY A 437 26.12 -23.30 -3.85
N ILE A 438 25.12 -23.91 -3.21
CA ILE A 438 24.55 -23.49 -1.92
C ILE A 438 25.64 -23.40 -0.85
N PHE A 439 26.51 -24.41 -0.75
CA PHE A 439 27.61 -24.42 0.22
C PHE A 439 28.66 -23.34 -0.08
N SER A 440 29.01 -23.13 -1.35
CA SER A 440 30.01 -22.13 -1.75
C SER A 440 29.55 -20.72 -1.43
N LEU A 441 28.30 -20.39 -1.74
CA LEU A 441 27.72 -19.10 -1.40
C LEU A 441 27.55 -18.91 0.11
N TYR A 442 27.14 -19.95 0.84
CA TYR A 442 27.10 -19.94 2.31
C TYR A 442 28.50 -19.67 2.91
N TYR A 443 29.53 -20.33 2.38
CA TYR A 443 30.91 -20.14 2.79
C TYR A 443 31.36 -18.71 2.52
N ILE A 444 31.05 -18.17 1.34
CA ILE A 444 31.38 -16.78 0.98
C ILE A 444 30.67 -15.79 1.93
N ALA A 445 29.37 -15.99 2.18
CA ALA A 445 28.58 -15.14 3.06
C ALA A 445 29.13 -15.13 4.49
N THR A 446 29.46 -16.31 5.02
CA THR A 446 29.94 -16.46 6.40
C THR A 446 31.34 -15.89 6.59
N ASN A 447 32.24 -16.03 5.60
CA ASN A 447 33.64 -15.64 5.76
C ASN A 447 33.97 -14.23 5.25
N TYR A 448 33.19 -13.69 4.30
CA TYR A 448 33.57 -12.43 3.63
C TYR A 448 32.52 -11.32 3.73
N ILE A 449 31.22 -11.61 3.68
CA ILE A 449 30.19 -10.54 3.63
C ILE A 449 30.14 -9.72 4.93
N TYR A 450 30.34 -10.35 6.09
CA TYR A 450 30.44 -9.64 7.37
C TYR A 450 31.70 -8.78 7.48
N SER A 451 32.76 -9.13 6.76
CA SER A 451 34.03 -8.38 6.75
C SER A 451 34.02 -7.21 5.76
N LEU A 452 33.00 -7.11 4.91
CA LEU A 452 32.85 -5.98 3.99
C LEU A 452 32.49 -4.70 4.78
N PRO A 453 33.18 -3.59 4.54
CA PRO A 453 32.80 -2.31 5.12
C PRO A 453 31.44 -1.86 4.56
N GLN A 454 30.66 -1.15 5.37
CA GLN A 454 29.43 -0.51 4.89
C GLN A 454 29.79 0.61 3.89
N PRO A 455 29.09 0.74 2.73
CA PRO A 455 27.80 0.12 2.39
C PRO A 455 27.87 -1.22 1.63
N PHE A 456 29.06 -1.75 1.32
CA PHE A 456 29.19 -2.95 0.48
C PHE A 456 28.53 -4.19 1.10
N SER A 457 28.54 -4.31 2.43
CA SER A 457 27.81 -5.37 3.13
C SER A 457 26.29 -5.26 2.92
N PHE A 458 25.71 -4.04 2.96
CA PHE A 458 24.27 -3.82 2.67
C PHE A 458 23.86 -4.22 1.23
N ILE A 459 24.78 -4.18 0.27
CA ILE A 459 24.52 -4.62 -1.11
C ILE A 459 24.77 -6.12 -1.25
N ALA A 460 25.84 -6.64 -0.64
CA ALA A 460 26.23 -8.04 -0.73
C ALA A 460 25.20 -8.99 -0.10
N TRP A 461 24.51 -8.58 0.97
CA TRP A 461 23.45 -9.38 1.60
C TRP A 461 22.27 -9.68 0.67
N PRO A 462 21.57 -8.69 0.08
CA PRO A 462 20.53 -8.95 -0.91
C PRO A 462 21.00 -9.76 -2.12
N LEU A 463 22.22 -9.51 -2.63
CA LEU A 463 22.78 -10.29 -3.74
C LEU A 463 22.96 -11.76 -3.36
N TYR A 464 23.51 -12.03 -2.17
CA TYR A 464 23.61 -13.39 -1.64
C TYR A 464 22.22 -14.03 -1.51
N TRP A 465 21.23 -13.34 -0.94
CA TRP A 465 19.88 -13.89 -0.78
C TRP A 465 19.24 -14.25 -2.12
N ILE A 466 19.40 -13.41 -3.14
CA ILE A 466 18.88 -13.65 -4.49
C ILE A 466 19.55 -14.86 -5.14
N LEU A 467 20.88 -14.92 -5.10
CA LEU A 467 21.65 -16.01 -5.72
C LEU A 467 21.41 -17.34 -5.00
N GLN A 468 21.48 -17.33 -3.66
CA GLN A 468 21.25 -18.51 -2.81
C GLN A 468 19.84 -19.04 -3.00
N GLY A 469 18.83 -18.15 -2.94
CA GLY A 469 17.43 -18.52 -3.14
C GLY A 469 17.15 -19.07 -4.54
N SER A 470 17.82 -18.54 -5.57
CA SER A 470 17.67 -19.04 -6.95
C SER A 470 18.18 -20.47 -7.11
N ILE A 471 19.33 -20.82 -6.52
CA ILE A 471 19.86 -22.19 -6.55
C ILE A 471 19.00 -23.13 -5.70
N MET A 472 18.44 -22.64 -4.58
CA MET A 472 17.50 -23.41 -3.77
C MET A 472 16.22 -23.78 -4.54
N VAL A 473 15.74 -22.94 -5.46
CA VAL A 473 14.64 -23.31 -6.38
C VAL A 473 15.08 -24.49 -7.26
N GLY A 474 16.32 -24.50 -7.73
CA GLY A 474 16.87 -25.62 -8.50
C GLY A 474 16.84 -26.94 -7.75
N VAL A 475 17.33 -26.94 -6.50
CA VAL A 475 17.22 -28.11 -5.62
C VAL A 475 15.76 -28.50 -5.41
N TRP A 476 14.87 -27.53 -5.19
CA TRP A 476 13.45 -27.79 -5.03
C TRP A 476 12.86 -28.52 -6.24
N ASN A 477 13.19 -28.09 -7.47
CA ASN A 477 12.73 -28.69 -8.73
C ASN A 477 13.27 -30.11 -8.93
N ILE A 478 14.58 -30.34 -8.70
CA ILE A 478 15.16 -31.70 -8.75
C ILE A 478 14.45 -32.64 -7.76
N VAL A 479 14.10 -32.14 -6.58
CA VAL A 479 13.44 -32.95 -5.55
C VAL A 479 11.95 -33.13 -5.85
N HIS A 480 11.34 -32.20 -6.57
CA HIS A 480 10.00 -32.37 -7.13
C HIS A 480 9.96 -33.48 -8.21
N ASP A 481 11.00 -33.66 -9.02
CA ASP A 481 11.15 -34.84 -9.90
C ASP A 481 11.11 -36.16 -9.11
N CYS A 482 11.60 -36.19 -7.87
CA CYS A 482 11.51 -37.37 -7.02
C CYS A 482 10.04 -37.74 -6.72
N GLY A 483 9.18 -36.74 -6.53
CA GLY A 483 7.74 -36.92 -6.32
C GLY A 483 7.01 -37.52 -7.53
N HIS A 484 7.55 -37.29 -8.74
CA HIS A 484 7.08 -37.88 -9.99
C HIS A 484 7.79 -39.18 -10.37
N HIS A 485 8.76 -39.61 -9.55
CA HIS A 485 9.66 -40.71 -9.85
C HIS A 485 10.46 -40.51 -11.14
N GLY A 486 10.77 -39.26 -11.50
CA GLY A 486 11.64 -38.88 -12.62
C GLY A 486 13.12 -38.84 -12.23
N PHE A 487 13.45 -38.81 -10.94
CA PHE A 487 14.84 -38.74 -10.47
C PHE A 487 15.60 -40.05 -10.70
N SER A 488 15.00 -41.21 -10.41
CA SER A 488 15.63 -42.51 -10.64
C SER A 488 14.63 -43.64 -10.94
N ASP A 489 15.16 -44.82 -11.26
CA ASP A 489 14.36 -46.06 -11.37
C ASP A 489 14.06 -46.70 -10.00
N TYR A 490 14.42 -46.06 -8.89
CA TYR A 490 14.27 -46.56 -7.52
C TYR A 490 13.31 -45.68 -6.72
N PRO A 491 11.98 -45.93 -6.76
CA PRO A 491 10.98 -45.08 -6.12
C PRO A 491 11.20 -44.82 -4.63
N LEU A 492 11.72 -45.83 -3.90
CA LEU A 492 12.05 -45.67 -2.48
C LEU A 492 13.22 -44.70 -2.27
N LEU A 493 14.22 -44.72 -3.14
CA LEU A 493 15.34 -43.78 -3.08
C LEU A 493 14.86 -42.36 -3.37
N ASP A 494 14.02 -42.20 -4.39
CA ASP A 494 13.39 -40.92 -4.72
C ASP A 494 12.58 -40.40 -3.53
N ASP A 495 11.79 -41.24 -2.86
CA ASP A 495 11.04 -40.85 -1.67
C ASP A 495 11.91 -40.49 -0.46
N ILE A 496 13.07 -41.13 -0.30
CA ILE A 496 14.05 -40.79 0.75
C ILE A 496 14.71 -39.44 0.46
N ILE A 497 15.18 -39.22 -0.77
CA ILE A 497 15.78 -37.95 -1.22
C ILE A 497 14.74 -36.83 -1.11
N GLY A 498 13.53 -37.09 -1.61
CA GLY A 498 12.32 -36.31 -1.46
C GLY A 498 12.11 -35.81 -0.04
N LEU A 499 11.89 -36.75 0.88
CA LEU A 499 11.65 -36.46 2.29
C LEU A 499 12.74 -35.61 2.92
N ILE A 500 14.02 -35.90 2.65
CA ILE A 500 15.15 -35.16 3.23
C ILE A 500 15.21 -33.73 2.70
N PHE A 501 15.29 -33.54 1.37
CA PHE A 501 15.60 -32.24 0.80
C PHE A 501 14.40 -31.30 0.72
N HIS A 502 13.17 -31.79 0.54
CA HIS A 502 11.97 -30.96 0.67
C HIS A 502 11.75 -30.51 2.12
N SER A 503 12.04 -31.37 3.11
CA SER A 503 12.00 -30.95 4.52
C SER A 503 13.00 -29.83 4.82
N LEU A 504 14.20 -29.87 4.21
CA LEU A 504 15.24 -28.83 4.39
C LEU A 504 14.81 -27.44 3.89
N VAL A 505 13.80 -27.35 3.02
CA VAL A 505 13.19 -26.10 2.54
C VAL A 505 11.74 -25.94 3.03
N LEU A 506 11.39 -26.63 4.11
CA LEU A 506 10.09 -26.57 4.79
C LEU A 506 8.89 -26.97 3.92
N THR A 507 9.10 -27.84 2.93
CA THR A 507 8.05 -28.50 2.15
C THR A 507 7.70 -29.85 2.78
N PRO A 508 6.44 -30.14 3.12
CA PRO A 508 6.03 -31.49 3.54
C PRO A 508 5.96 -32.42 2.31
N TYR A 509 7.02 -33.22 2.10
CA TYR A 509 7.24 -33.98 0.86
C TYR A 509 6.06 -34.85 0.40
N TYR A 510 5.57 -35.80 1.21
CA TYR A 510 4.48 -36.69 0.79
C TYR A 510 3.16 -35.94 0.63
N SER A 511 2.89 -34.96 1.50
CA SER A 511 1.72 -34.09 1.38
C SER A 511 1.71 -33.35 0.05
N PHE A 512 2.85 -32.75 -0.30
CA PHE A 512 3.04 -32.09 -1.59
C PHE A 512 2.97 -33.09 -2.75
N LYS A 513 3.66 -34.23 -2.67
CA LYS A 513 3.65 -35.30 -3.69
C LYS A 513 2.22 -35.71 -4.04
N TYR A 514 1.36 -35.93 -3.05
CA TYR A 514 -0.01 -36.39 -3.27
C TYR A 514 -0.95 -35.30 -3.77
N SER A 515 -0.90 -34.09 -3.21
CA SER A 515 -1.70 -32.98 -3.72
C SER A 515 -1.26 -32.56 -5.12
N HIS A 516 0.05 -32.54 -5.38
CA HIS A 516 0.61 -32.21 -6.69
C HIS A 516 0.31 -33.29 -7.75
N ARG A 517 0.35 -34.58 -7.41
CA ARG A 517 -0.14 -35.65 -8.31
C ARG A 517 -1.61 -35.44 -8.68
N THR A 518 -2.43 -35.00 -7.72
CA THR A 518 -3.84 -34.70 -7.95
C THR A 518 -4.03 -33.48 -8.85
N HIS A 519 -3.19 -32.45 -8.70
CA HIS A 519 -3.10 -31.31 -9.61
C HIS A 519 -2.78 -31.75 -11.05
N HIS A 520 -1.73 -32.54 -11.28
CA HIS A 520 -1.38 -33.09 -12.61
C HIS A 520 -2.51 -33.92 -13.23
N ALA A 521 -3.25 -34.65 -12.40
CA ALA A 521 -4.40 -35.44 -12.85
C ALA A 521 -5.63 -34.57 -13.19
N ASN A 522 -5.71 -33.34 -12.70
CA ASN A 522 -6.90 -32.49 -12.77
C ASN A 522 -6.61 -31.04 -13.21
N THR A 523 -5.48 -30.78 -13.88
CA THR A 523 -5.04 -29.41 -14.20
C THR A 523 -6.11 -28.66 -14.97
N SER A 524 -6.34 -27.41 -14.62
CA SER A 524 -7.36 -26.53 -15.20
C SER A 524 -8.81 -26.97 -14.98
N SER A 525 -9.08 -27.94 -14.09
CA SER A 525 -10.43 -28.26 -13.60
C SER A 525 -10.86 -27.29 -12.50
N LEU A 526 -12.04 -26.71 -12.61
CA LEU A 526 -12.58 -25.82 -11.57
C LEU A 526 -12.95 -26.54 -10.27
N GLU A 527 -13.29 -27.83 -10.34
CA GLU A 527 -13.77 -28.60 -9.19
C GLU A 527 -12.71 -29.48 -8.54
N LYS A 528 -11.70 -29.92 -9.31
CA LYS A 528 -10.79 -30.99 -8.87
C LYS A 528 -9.32 -30.60 -8.82
N ASP A 529 -8.94 -29.44 -9.36
CA ASP A 529 -7.55 -29.00 -9.33
C ASP A 529 -7.13 -28.59 -7.89
N GLU A 530 -5.90 -28.91 -7.52
CA GLU A 530 -5.29 -28.61 -6.22
C GLU A 530 -4.37 -27.39 -6.25
N ASN A 531 -4.17 -26.75 -7.41
CA ASN A 531 -3.27 -25.61 -7.52
C ASN A 531 -3.77 -24.58 -8.53
N TRP A 532 -3.61 -23.29 -8.18
CA TRP A 532 -4.01 -22.14 -8.98
C TRP A 532 -5.46 -22.14 -9.50
N VAL A 533 -6.43 -22.65 -8.72
CA VAL A 533 -7.85 -22.58 -9.08
C VAL A 533 -8.30 -21.11 -9.11
N PRO A 534 -8.71 -20.57 -10.28
CA PRO A 534 -9.05 -19.16 -10.40
C PRO A 534 -10.39 -18.83 -9.73
N LYS A 535 -10.57 -17.56 -9.37
CA LYS A 535 -11.85 -17.06 -8.82
C LYS A 535 -12.84 -16.78 -9.94
N LEU A 536 -14.10 -17.17 -9.74
CA LEU A 536 -15.20 -16.83 -10.64
C LEU A 536 -15.59 -15.35 -10.48
N LYS A 537 -16.14 -14.73 -11.53
CA LYS A 537 -16.68 -13.36 -11.48
C LYS A 537 -17.63 -13.09 -10.31
N ASN A 538 -18.39 -14.10 -9.89
CA ASN A 538 -19.37 -13.98 -8.81
C ASN A 538 -18.74 -13.99 -7.40
N ASP A 539 -17.42 -14.19 -7.27
CA ASP A 539 -16.68 -14.02 -6.02
C ASP A 539 -16.35 -12.53 -5.79
N THR A 540 -17.41 -11.77 -5.50
CA THR A 540 -17.43 -10.30 -5.54
C THR A 540 -16.32 -9.65 -4.71
N TRP A 541 -15.96 -10.23 -3.56
CA TRP A 541 -14.90 -9.67 -2.72
C TRP A 541 -13.51 -9.78 -3.35
N PHE A 542 -13.13 -10.98 -3.82
CA PHE A 542 -11.83 -11.15 -4.48
C PHE A 542 -11.76 -10.33 -5.76
N VAL A 543 -12.85 -10.29 -6.53
CA VAL A 543 -12.94 -9.48 -7.75
C VAL A 543 -12.79 -7.99 -7.44
N GLU A 544 -13.41 -7.48 -6.38
CA GLU A 544 -13.29 -6.07 -5.99
C GLU A 544 -11.88 -5.70 -5.51
N VAL A 545 -11.25 -6.58 -4.73
CA VAL A 545 -9.87 -6.37 -4.24
C VAL A 545 -8.88 -6.41 -5.40
N LEU A 546 -9.00 -7.39 -6.30
CA LEU A 546 -8.11 -7.53 -7.45
C LEU A 546 -8.38 -6.50 -8.55
N ALA A 547 -9.62 -6.02 -8.69
CA ALA A 547 -9.93 -4.92 -9.60
C ALA A 547 -9.43 -3.55 -9.10
N ASN A 548 -9.14 -3.41 -7.81
CA ASN A 548 -8.50 -2.21 -7.26
C ASN A 548 -6.98 -2.30 -7.50
N PRO A 549 -6.32 -1.33 -8.15
CA PRO A 549 -4.89 -1.46 -8.44
C PRO A 549 -4.00 -1.55 -7.19
N ILE A 550 -4.31 -0.86 -6.08
CA ILE A 550 -3.60 -1.04 -4.79
C ILE A 550 -3.89 -2.43 -4.24
N GLY A 551 -5.17 -2.81 -4.18
CA GLY A 551 -5.58 -4.12 -3.66
C GLY A 551 -4.91 -5.26 -4.40
N ASN A 552 -4.77 -5.12 -5.72
CA ASN A 552 -4.12 -6.10 -6.59
C ASN A 552 -2.61 -6.17 -6.36
N VAL A 553 -1.92 -5.04 -6.20
CA VAL A 553 -0.49 -5.01 -5.83
C VAL A 553 -0.27 -5.62 -4.44
N ILE A 554 -1.12 -5.29 -3.47
CA ILE A 554 -1.08 -5.89 -2.12
C ILE A 554 -1.29 -7.40 -2.22
N MET A 555 -2.26 -7.86 -3.01
CA MET A 555 -2.51 -9.29 -3.21
C MET A 555 -1.36 -9.99 -3.95
N LEU A 556 -0.68 -9.33 -4.88
CA LEU A 556 0.53 -9.85 -5.51
C LEU A 556 1.65 -10.02 -4.48
N ILE A 557 1.94 -8.99 -3.67
CA ILE A 557 2.94 -9.07 -2.60
C ILE A 557 2.58 -10.17 -1.61
N PHE A 558 1.31 -10.24 -1.21
CA PHE A 558 0.80 -11.27 -0.32
C PHE A 558 1.00 -12.68 -0.92
N ARG A 559 0.70 -12.89 -2.19
CA ARG A 559 0.94 -14.17 -2.89
C ARG A 559 2.41 -14.53 -2.91
N LEU A 560 3.30 -13.59 -3.23
CA LEU A 560 4.74 -13.87 -3.33
C LEU A 560 5.38 -14.14 -1.96
N VAL A 561 4.96 -13.43 -0.91
CA VAL A 561 5.55 -13.54 0.44
C VAL A 561 4.90 -14.66 1.27
N PHE A 562 3.57 -14.76 1.22
CA PHE A 562 2.80 -15.65 2.08
C PHE A 562 2.08 -16.78 1.33
N GLY A 563 2.07 -16.77 -0.01
CA GLY A 563 1.38 -17.78 -0.80
C GLY A 563 1.96 -19.19 -0.61
N TYR A 564 3.29 -19.30 -0.50
CA TYR A 564 3.96 -20.58 -0.27
C TYR A 564 3.60 -21.23 1.08
N PRO A 565 3.85 -20.58 2.25
CA PRO A 565 3.41 -21.15 3.53
C PRO A 565 1.89 -21.24 3.63
N GLY A 566 1.16 -20.29 3.04
CA GLY A 566 -0.31 -20.29 3.02
C GLY A 566 -0.92 -21.45 2.22
N TYR A 567 -0.26 -21.91 1.15
CA TYR A 567 -0.66 -23.10 0.43
C TYR A 567 -0.61 -24.34 1.32
N PHE A 568 0.50 -24.56 2.02
CA PHE A 568 0.63 -25.73 2.88
C PHE A 568 -0.26 -25.65 4.12
N ILE A 569 -0.39 -24.48 4.75
CA ILE A 569 -1.17 -24.33 5.99
C ILE A 569 -2.68 -24.29 5.71
N PHE A 570 -3.12 -23.56 4.68
CA PHE A 570 -4.53 -23.19 4.45
C PHE A 570 -5.08 -23.57 3.07
N ASN A 571 -4.29 -24.22 2.21
CA ASN A 571 -4.68 -24.58 0.84
C ASN A 571 -5.15 -23.38 -0.01
N LEU A 572 -4.50 -22.21 0.12
CA LEU A 572 -4.98 -20.94 -0.47
C LEU A 572 -5.25 -20.96 -1.98
N HIS A 573 -4.57 -21.83 -2.73
CA HIS A 573 -4.62 -21.88 -4.20
C HIS A 573 -5.33 -23.13 -4.77
N GLY A 574 -5.70 -24.08 -3.91
CA GLY A 574 -6.37 -25.31 -4.34
C GLY A 574 -7.90 -25.21 -4.31
N ARG A 575 -8.56 -26.32 -4.65
CA ARG A 575 -10.01 -26.43 -4.51
C ARG A 575 -10.48 -26.27 -3.07
N ILE A 576 -11.79 -26.00 -2.94
CA ILE A 576 -12.46 -25.83 -1.65
C ILE A 576 -12.92 -27.19 -1.13
N TYR A 577 -12.60 -27.48 0.13
CA TYR A 577 -13.00 -28.71 0.82
C TYR A 577 -14.09 -28.46 1.88
N LYS A 578 -14.83 -29.51 2.22
CA LYS A 578 -15.63 -29.55 3.46
C LYS A 578 -14.70 -29.95 4.62
N GLY A 579 -14.42 -29.01 5.53
CA GLY A 579 -13.45 -29.17 6.62
C GLY A 579 -12.20 -28.30 6.41
N PHE A 580 -11.24 -28.33 7.35
CA PHE A 580 -10.02 -27.53 7.28
C PHE A 580 -8.94 -28.20 6.40
N PRO A 581 -8.65 -27.68 5.19
CA PRO A 581 -7.70 -28.28 4.27
C PRO A 581 -6.28 -27.79 4.60
N SER A 582 -5.45 -28.68 5.14
CA SER A 582 -4.05 -28.38 5.46
C SER A 582 -3.16 -29.56 5.07
N HIS A 583 -2.02 -29.26 4.47
CA HIS A 583 -1.00 -30.24 4.10
C HIS A 583 -0.25 -30.81 5.31
N PHE A 584 -0.40 -30.18 6.48
CA PHE A 584 0.11 -30.64 7.78
C PHE A 584 -0.95 -31.34 8.64
N ASN A 585 -2.13 -31.63 8.07
CA ASN A 585 -3.19 -32.35 8.75
C ASN A 585 -3.38 -33.72 8.08
N PRO A 586 -2.83 -34.81 8.66
CA PRO A 586 -3.04 -36.17 8.15
C PRO A 586 -4.52 -36.59 8.08
N LEU A 587 -5.38 -35.98 8.91
CA LEU A 587 -6.83 -36.22 8.91
C LEU A 587 -7.59 -35.20 8.06
N GLY A 588 -6.88 -34.33 7.35
CA GLY A 588 -7.45 -33.30 6.50
C GLY A 588 -8.16 -33.90 5.28
N PRO A 589 -9.11 -33.16 4.70
CA PRO A 589 -9.94 -33.66 3.59
C PRO A 589 -9.18 -33.80 2.27
N ILE A 590 -7.89 -33.41 2.22
CA ILE A 590 -7.02 -33.48 1.03
C ILE A 590 -6.58 -34.93 0.73
N PHE A 591 -6.34 -35.73 1.78
CA PHE A 591 -5.68 -37.04 1.66
C PHE A 591 -6.63 -38.18 1.98
N ASN A 592 -6.43 -39.32 1.31
CA ASN A 592 -7.18 -40.55 1.60
C ASN A 592 -6.53 -41.35 2.74
N ASP A 593 -7.25 -42.36 3.25
CA ASP A 593 -6.81 -43.16 4.40
C ASP A 593 -5.44 -43.83 4.19
N SER A 594 -5.09 -44.21 2.96
CA SER A 594 -3.84 -44.90 2.65
C SER A 594 -2.61 -43.97 2.66
N GLU A 595 -2.81 -42.66 2.54
CA GLU A 595 -1.73 -41.67 2.45
C GLU A 595 -1.32 -41.11 3.82
N ARG A 596 -2.21 -41.19 4.83
CA ARG A 596 -2.07 -40.47 6.11
C ARG A 596 -0.77 -40.73 6.87
N ALA A 597 -0.28 -41.96 6.86
CA ALA A 597 0.96 -42.32 7.55
C ALA A 597 2.18 -41.58 6.95
N GLN A 598 2.18 -41.36 5.63
CA GLN A 598 3.23 -40.64 4.93
C GLN A 598 3.10 -39.12 5.08
N ILE A 599 1.88 -38.61 5.22
CA ILE A 599 1.64 -37.20 5.61
C ILE A 599 2.30 -36.93 6.97
N LEU A 600 2.00 -37.78 7.97
CA LEU A 600 2.61 -37.68 9.28
C LEU A 600 4.15 -37.79 9.23
N LEU A 601 4.70 -38.66 8.37
CA LEU A 601 6.14 -38.76 8.17
C LEU A 601 6.75 -37.47 7.61
N SER A 602 6.05 -36.78 6.70
CA SER A 602 6.48 -35.47 6.18
C SER A 602 6.46 -34.40 7.26
N ASP A 603 5.43 -34.39 8.12
CA ASP A 603 5.31 -33.46 9.24
C ASP A 603 6.45 -33.66 10.24
N ILE A 604 6.81 -34.92 10.52
CA ILE A 604 7.99 -35.28 11.33
C ILE A 604 9.28 -34.77 10.67
N GLY A 605 9.41 -34.92 9.34
CA GLY A 605 10.57 -34.41 8.59
C GLY A 605 10.74 -32.90 8.70
N VAL A 606 9.68 -32.14 8.43
CA VAL A 606 9.67 -30.67 8.58
C VAL A 606 9.89 -30.28 10.05
N GLY A 607 9.25 -30.97 10.99
CA GLY A 607 9.44 -30.75 12.42
C GLY A 607 10.89 -30.97 12.89
N ALA A 608 11.56 -32.00 12.37
CA ALA A 608 12.97 -32.27 12.65
C ALA A 608 13.88 -31.16 12.11
N VAL A 609 13.60 -30.66 10.90
CA VAL A 609 14.34 -29.51 10.34
C VAL A 609 14.09 -28.24 11.14
N LEU A 610 12.84 -27.92 11.49
CA LEU A 610 12.51 -26.78 12.34
C LEU A 610 13.21 -26.85 13.70
N TYR A 611 13.26 -28.04 14.31
CA TYR A 611 14.03 -28.25 15.54
C TYR A 611 15.53 -28.04 15.31
N GLY A 612 16.09 -28.57 14.22
CA GLY A 612 17.49 -28.34 13.83
C GLY A 612 17.81 -26.85 13.65
N LEU A 613 16.97 -26.11 12.93
CA LEU A 613 17.09 -24.67 12.73
C LEU A 613 16.97 -23.91 14.05
N TYR A 614 16.06 -24.31 14.94
CA TYR A 614 15.97 -23.77 16.30
C TYR A 614 17.28 -23.97 17.06
N ARG A 615 17.87 -25.18 17.03
CA ARG A 615 19.16 -25.48 17.68
C ARG A 615 20.33 -24.70 17.07
N ILE A 616 20.31 -24.47 15.76
CA ILE A 616 21.31 -23.62 15.08
C ILE A 616 21.11 -22.16 15.52
N GLY A 617 19.89 -21.64 15.44
CA GLY A 617 19.55 -20.27 15.80
C GLY A 617 19.85 -19.91 17.25
N THR A 618 19.67 -20.84 18.20
CA THR A 618 20.07 -20.63 19.60
C THR A 618 21.59 -20.58 19.78
N LYS A 619 22.37 -21.22 18.89
CA LYS A 619 23.84 -21.21 18.93
C LYS A 619 24.47 -20.03 18.17
N THR A 620 23.97 -19.72 16.99
CA THR A 620 24.55 -18.70 16.09
C THR A 620 23.91 -17.33 16.24
N GLY A 621 22.78 -17.25 16.94
CA GLY A 621 21.92 -16.07 16.97
C GLY A 621 20.92 -16.08 15.82
N PHE A 622 19.74 -15.52 16.10
CA PHE A 622 18.65 -15.56 15.15
C PHE A 622 18.91 -14.71 13.90
N GLN A 623 19.53 -13.53 14.05
CA GLN A 623 19.85 -12.67 12.89
C GLN A 623 20.69 -13.43 11.86
N TRP A 624 21.67 -14.21 12.33
CA TRP A 624 22.46 -15.08 11.47
C TRP A 624 21.59 -16.12 10.75
N LEU A 625 20.67 -16.77 11.47
CA LEU A 625 19.77 -17.77 10.90
C LEU A 625 18.88 -17.16 9.79
N VAL A 626 18.37 -15.95 9.95
CA VAL A 626 17.65 -15.25 8.88
C VAL A 626 18.56 -14.97 7.70
N TYR A 627 19.72 -14.39 7.97
CA TYR A 627 20.60 -13.92 6.91
C TYR A 627 21.12 -15.08 6.07
N MET A 628 21.39 -16.23 6.70
CA MET A 628 21.94 -17.41 6.04
C MET A 628 20.90 -18.35 5.45
N TYR A 629 19.74 -18.49 6.09
CA TYR A 629 18.71 -19.46 5.71
C TYR A 629 17.34 -18.80 5.46
N GLY A 630 16.88 -17.92 6.36
CA GLY A 630 15.54 -17.33 6.27
C GLY A 630 15.28 -16.46 5.04
N TYR A 631 16.16 -15.50 4.72
CA TYR A 631 16.01 -14.65 3.53
C TYR A 631 16.23 -15.44 2.22
N PRO A 632 17.24 -16.31 2.09
CA PRO A 632 17.33 -17.21 0.94
C PRO A 632 16.09 -18.09 0.74
N LEU A 633 15.55 -18.66 1.82
CA LEU A 633 14.31 -19.44 1.76
C LEU A 633 13.13 -18.56 1.32
N LEU A 634 13.01 -17.34 1.83
CA LEU A 634 11.98 -16.39 1.39
C LEU A 634 12.09 -16.10 -0.11
N VAL A 635 13.30 -15.88 -0.62
CA VAL A 635 13.51 -15.65 -2.06
C VAL A 635 13.16 -16.89 -2.88
N MET A 636 13.53 -18.08 -2.42
CA MET A 636 13.12 -19.34 -3.05
C MET A 636 11.59 -19.44 -3.12
N CYS A 637 10.89 -19.16 -2.01
CA CYS A 637 9.43 -19.15 -1.95
C CYS A 637 8.84 -18.13 -2.93
N MET A 638 9.39 -16.92 -2.99
CA MET A 638 8.94 -15.87 -3.90
C MET A 638 9.09 -16.28 -5.36
N PHE A 639 10.23 -16.85 -5.75
CA PHE A 639 10.44 -17.32 -7.12
C PHE A 639 9.57 -18.51 -7.47
N PHE A 640 9.42 -19.47 -6.54
CA PHE A 640 8.53 -20.60 -6.72
C PHE A 640 7.08 -20.17 -6.95
N MET A 641 6.56 -19.29 -6.10
CA MET A 641 5.21 -18.73 -6.26
C MET A 641 5.09 -17.92 -7.54
N LEU A 642 6.14 -17.19 -7.92
CA LEU A 642 6.14 -16.38 -9.13
C LEU A 642 6.02 -17.23 -10.39
N PHE A 643 6.85 -18.27 -10.57
CA PHE A 643 6.80 -19.04 -11.81
C PHE A 643 5.53 -19.89 -11.87
N THR A 644 5.17 -20.59 -10.79
CA THR A 644 3.93 -21.35 -10.79
C THR A 644 2.70 -20.47 -11.04
N TYR A 645 2.67 -19.24 -10.51
CA TYR A 645 1.62 -18.27 -10.85
C TYR A 645 1.59 -18.00 -12.36
N LEU A 646 2.71 -17.62 -12.95
CA LEU A 646 2.79 -17.20 -14.35
C LEU A 646 2.61 -18.35 -15.36
N ASN A 647 2.99 -19.58 -15.00
CA ASN A 647 2.82 -20.78 -15.82
C ASN A 647 1.38 -21.31 -15.79
N HIS A 648 0.63 -21.07 -14.71
CA HIS A 648 -0.77 -21.51 -14.56
C HIS A 648 -1.80 -20.41 -14.79
N ASN A 649 -1.41 -19.13 -14.75
CA ASN A 649 -2.32 -18.00 -14.94
C ASN A 649 -1.90 -17.21 -16.17
N HIS A 650 -2.67 -17.33 -17.25
CA HIS A 650 -2.43 -16.56 -18.46
C HIS A 650 -3.75 -16.30 -19.21
N PRO A 651 -3.95 -15.14 -19.85
CA PRO A 651 -5.20 -14.84 -20.56
C PRO A 651 -5.53 -15.82 -21.69
N SER A 652 -4.52 -16.50 -22.24
CA SER A 652 -4.70 -17.45 -23.36
C SER A 652 -4.98 -18.89 -22.95
N VAL A 653 -4.96 -19.24 -21.65
CA VAL A 653 -5.26 -20.62 -21.18
C VAL A 653 -6.70 -20.72 -20.68
N ALA A 654 -7.39 -21.78 -21.10
CA ALA A 654 -8.75 -22.08 -20.68
C ALA A 654 -8.78 -22.87 -19.37
N HIS A 655 -9.87 -22.68 -18.62
CA HIS A 655 -10.24 -23.52 -17.49
C HIS A 655 -11.58 -24.19 -17.79
N TYR A 656 -11.80 -25.38 -17.25
CA TYR A 656 -12.95 -26.21 -17.61
C TYR A 656 -13.68 -26.65 -16.36
N ASP A 657 -15.01 -26.65 -16.43
CA ASP A 657 -15.82 -27.38 -15.47
C ASP A 657 -16.04 -28.83 -15.92
N SER A 658 -16.71 -29.59 -15.07
CA SER A 658 -17.03 -31.01 -15.30
C SER A 658 -17.80 -31.34 -16.59
N ARG A 659 -18.41 -30.37 -17.29
CA ARG A 659 -19.09 -30.60 -18.57
C ARG A 659 -18.10 -30.77 -19.72
N GLU A 660 -17.02 -30.02 -19.69
CA GLU A 660 -16.04 -29.95 -20.78
C GLU A 660 -14.65 -30.46 -20.39
N TRP A 661 -14.34 -30.66 -19.11
CA TRP A 661 -12.99 -31.07 -18.71
C TRP A 661 -12.65 -32.50 -19.18
N ASP A 662 -11.49 -32.66 -19.82
CA ASP A 662 -10.79 -33.94 -19.95
C ASP A 662 -9.29 -33.75 -19.70
N TRP A 663 -8.62 -34.87 -19.39
CA TRP A 663 -7.23 -34.86 -18.93
C TRP A 663 -6.26 -34.20 -19.92
N LEU A 664 -6.37 -34.47 -21.23
CA LEU A 664 -5.41 -33.95 -22.21
C LEU A 664 -5.58 -32.44 -22.40
N ARG A 665 -6.82 -31.94 -22.48
CA ARG A 665 -7.09 -30.49 -22.53
C ARG A 665 -6.65 -29.79 -21.25
N GLY A 666 -6.83 -30.43 -20.09
CA GLY A 666 -6.37 -29.92 -18.80
C GLY A 666 -4.84 -29.81 -18.71
N ALA A 667 -4.12 -30.87 -19.08
CA ALA A 667 -2.64 -30.90 -19.05
C ALA A 667 -1.99 -29.87 -19.99
N LEU A 668 -2.66 -29.52 -21.10
CA LEU A 668 -2.24 -28.46 -22.02
C LEU A 668 -2.58 -27.04 -21.50
N GLY A 669 -3.31 -26.91 -20.40
CA GLY A 669 -3.81 -25.66 -19.81
C GLY A 669 -2.75 -24.83 -19.08
N THR A 670 -1.49 -24.91 -19.50
CA THR A 670 -0.36 -24.15 -18.92
C THR A 670 0.41 -23.39 -20.01
N VAL A 671 1.32 -22.50 -19.62
CA VAL A 671 2.17 -21.73 -20.54
C VAL A 671 3.63 -21.89 -20.17
N ASP A 672 4.49 -22.16 -21.16
CA ASP A 672 5.94 -22.19 -21.00
C ASP A 672 6.54 -20.77 -21.07
N ARG A 673 7.63 -20.51 -20.33
CA ARG A 673 8.25 -19.18 -20.22
C ARG A 673 9.76 -19.23 -20.07
N ASP A 674 10.40 -18.21 -20.64
CA ASP A 674 11.83 -17.97 -20.50
C ASP A 674 12.15 -16.99 -19.36
N TYR A 675 12.85 -17.47 -18.32
CA TYR A 675 13.35 -16.65 -17.20
C TYR A 675 14.80 -16.17 -17.40
N GLY A 676 15.35 -16.32 -18.61
CA GLY A 676 16.70 -15.93 -18.97
C GLY A 676 17.74 -16.74 -18.19
N ILE A 677 18.70 -16.05 -17.56
CA ILE A 677 19.78 -16.71 -16.80
C ILE A 677 19.26 -17.61 -15.67
N LEU A 678 18.07 -17.31 -15.13
CA LEU A 678 17.46 -18.10 -14.07
C LEU A 678 17.06 -19.51 -14.52
N ASN A 679 16.81 -19.75 -15.81
CA ASN A 679 16.51 -21.11 -16.31
C ASN A 679 17.61 -22.11 -15.95
N THR A 680 18.87 -21.66 -15.96
CA THR A 680 20.03 -22.49 -15.57
C THR A 680 19.92 -22.98 -14.13
N PHE A 681 19.42 -22.13 -13.24
CA PHE A 681 19.25 -22.44 -11.82
C PHE A 681 17.91 -23.13 -11.55
N PHE A 682 16.89 -22.92 -12.38
CA PHE A 682 15.57 -23.53 -12.24
C PHE A 682 15.45 -24.86 -13.02
N HIS A 683 16.53 -25.32 -13.66
CA HIS A 683 16.56 -26.52 -14.50
C HIS A 683 15.54 -26.54 -15.63
N ASP A 684 15.32 -25.37 -16.24
CA ASP A 684 14.36 -25.16 -17.35
C ASP A 684 12.92 -25.59 -17.07
N GLU A 685 12.57 -25.89 -15.82
CA GLU A 685 11.21 -26.32 -15.44
C GLU A 685 10.13 -25.33 -15.89
N PRO A 686 10.25 -23.99 -15.65
CA PRO A 686 9.26 -23.05 -16.14
C PRO A 686 9.20 -22.90 -17.67
N ASN A 687 10.26 -23.31 -18.37
CA ASN A 687 10.44 -23.22 -19.82
C ASN A 687 9.91 -24.47 -20.56
N ALA A 688 9.58 -25.53 -19.84
CA ALA A 688 9.10 -26.80 -20.38
C ALA A 688 7.91 -27.38 -19.57
N HIS A 689 7.21 -26.52 -18.84
CA HIS A 689 6.13 -26.84 -17.92
C HIS A 689 4.95 -27.55 -18.59
N VAL A 690 4.61 -27.22 -19.85
CA VAL A 690 3.56 -27.91 -20.61
C VAL A 690 3.86 -29.40 -20.76
N VAL A 691 5.11 -29.74 -21.11
CA VAL A 691 5.52 -31.15 -21.23
C VAL A 691 5.69 -31.80 -19.88
N HIS A 692 6.08 -31.05 -18.84
CA HIS A 692 6.05 -31.54 -17.47
C HIS A 692 4.64 -32.02 -17.07
N HIS A 693 3.57 -31.29 -17.42
CA HIS A 693 2.18 -31.72 -17.19
C HIS A 693 1.76 -32.95 -18.00
N LEU A 694 2.27 -33.10 -19.22
CA LEU A 694 1.96 -34.25 -20.06
C LEU A 694 2.73 -35.52 -19.65
N PHE A 695 3.99 -35.36 -19.20
CA PHE A 695 4.93 -36.45 -18.96
C PHE A 695 5.85 -36.16 -17.76
N SER A 696 5.28 -35.94 -16.57
CA SER A 696 6.03 -35.52 -15.37
C SER A 696 7.13 -36.48 -14.89
N SER A 697 7.15 -37.72 -15.38
CA SER A 697 8.21 -38.71 -15.10
C SER A 697 9.48 -38.57 -15.96
N ILE A 698 9.48 -37.65 -16.94
CA ILE A 698 10.69 -37.29 -17.70
C ILE A 698 11.58 -36.45 -16.77
N PRO A 699 12.85 -36.81 -16.56
CA PRO A 699 13.76 -36.01 -15.74
C PRO A 699 13.96 -34.61 -16.32
N HIS A 700 14.14 -33.59 -15.48
CA HIS A 700 14.39 -32.19 -15.90
C HIS A 700 15.49 -32.05 -16.96
N TYR A 701 16.57 -32.84 -16.91
CA TYR A 701 17.66 -32.74 -17.90
C TYR A 701 17.29 -33.27 -19.31
N HIS A 702 16.11 -33.85 -19.48
CA HIS A 702 15.56 -34.26 -20.79
C HIS A 702 14.26 -33.53 -21.15
N ILE A 703 13.67 -32.73 -20.24
CA ILE A 703 12.35 -32.14 -20.44
C ILE A 703 12.33 -31.16 -21.63
N VAL A 704 13.38 -30.36 -21.82
CA VAL A 704 13.48 -29.41 -22.93
C VAL A 704 13.58 -30.14 -24.28
N GLU A 705 14.35 -31.23 -24.33
CA GLU A 705 14.46 -32.07 -25.53
C GLU A 705 13.10 -32.68 -25.89
N ALA A 706 12.37 -33.21 -24.89
CA ALA A 706 11.02 -33.70 -25.06
C ALA A 706 10.05 -32.60 -25.55
N THR A 707 10.15 -31.39 -25.00
CA THR A 707 9.39 -30.21 -25.46
C THR A 707 9.64 -29.92 -26.94
N GLN A 708 10.89 -29.88 -27.39
CA GLN A 708 11.18 -29.65 -28.80
C GLN A 708 10.63 -30.75 -29.71
N ALA A 709 10.62 -32.00 -29.24
CA ALA A 709 10.11 -33.13 -30.02
C ALA A 709 8.58 -33.10 -30.20
N VAL A 710 7.82 -32.67 -29.20
CA VAL A 710 6.35 -32.65 -29.27
C VAL A 710 5.78 -31.34 -29.83
N LYS A 711 6.53 -30.23 -29.74
CA LYS A 711 6.09 -28.90 -30.20
C LYS A 711 5.52 -28.86 -31.63
N PRO A 712 6.10 -29.58 -32.63
CA PRO A 712 5.52 -29.65 -33.98
C PRO A 712 4.14 -30.34 -34.03
N ILE A 713 3.89 -31.32 -33.16
CA ILE A 713 2.63 -32.05 -33.08
C ILE A 713 1.57 -31.24 -32.33
N LEU A 714 1.97 -30.61 -31.22
CA LEU A 714 1.10 -29.74 -30.43
C LEU A 714 0.59 -28.54 -31.27
N GLY A 715 1.43 -27.98 -32.15
CA GLY A 715 1.02 -26.95 -33.09
C GLY A 715 0.42 -25.72 -32.38
N GLU A 716 -0.85 -25.40 -32.68
CA GLU A 716 -1.57 -24.28 -32.05
C GLU A 716 -1.96 -24.53 -30.58
N TYR A 717 -1.94 -25.78 -30.11
CA TYR A 717 -2.20 -26.14 -28.71
C TYR A 717 -0.99 -25.90 -27.79
N TYR A 718 0.20 -25.67 -28.35
CA TYR A 718 1.39 -25.34 -27.56
C TYR A 718 1.43 -23.85 -27.22
N ASN A 719 1.49 -23.54 -25.92
CA ASN A 719 1.51 -22.17 -25.42
C ASN A 719 2.88 -21.79 -24.85
N PHE A 720 3.46 -20.72 -25.37
CA PHE A 720 4.73 -20.18 -24.92
C PHE A 720 4.68 -18.66 -24.97
N ASP A 721 5.15 -18.01 -23.89
CA ASP A 721 5.20 -16.56 -23.78
C ASP A 721 6.62 -16.06 -23.49
N ASP A 722 7.18 -15.30 -24.44
CA ASP A 722 8.50 -14.69 -24.39
C ASP A 722 8.51 -13.28 -23.77
N THR A 723 7.39 -12.85 -23.21
CA THR A 723 7.29 -11.55 -22.55
C THR A 723 8.26 -11.49 -21.36
N PRO A 724 9.13 -10.46 -21.26
CA PRO A 724 10.04 -10.31 -20.13
C PRO A 724 9.31 -10.40 -18.79
N ILE A 725 9.84 -11.19 -17.84
CA ILE A 725 9.14 -11.58 -16.61
C ILE A 725 8.51 -10.41 -15.85
N LEU A 726 9.18 -9.27 -15.72
CA LEU A 726 8.60 -8.09 -15.04
C LEU A 726 7.35 -7.55 -15.75
N LYS A 727 7.31 -7.61 -17.08
CA LYS A 727 6.13 -7.22 -17.87
C LYS A 727 5.02 -8.26 -17.76
N ALA A 728 5.37 -9.55 -17.76
CA ALA A 728 4.43 -10.64 -17.54
C ALA A 728 3.76 -10.54 -16.16
N ILE A 729 4.51 -10.27 -15.10
CA ILE A 729 3.96 -10.03 -13.75
C ILE A 729 2.88 -8.94 -13.80
N VAL A 730 3.19 -7.79 -14.39
CA VAL A 730 2.25 -6.67 -14.45
C VAL A 730 1.03 -7.02 -15.29
N ARG A 731 1.22 -7.72 -16.42
CA ARG A 731 0.13 -8.12 -17.31
C ARG A 731 -0.80 -9.13 -16.62
N GLU A 732 -0.29 -10.19 -16.01
CA GLU A 732 -1.11 -11.27 -15.44
C GLU A 732 -1.85 -10.75 -14.23
N THR A 733 -1.17 -9.92 -13.43
CA THR A 733 -1.80 -9.23 -12.31
C THR A 733 -2.99 -8.38 -12.80
N LYS A 734 -2.89 -7.71 -13.95
CA LYS A 734 -3.97 -6.87 -14.51
C LYS A 734 -5.06 -7.67 -15.26
N GLU A 735 -4.67 -8.69 -16.02
CA GLU A 735 -5.54 -9.38 -16.99
C GLU A 735 -6.18 -10.64 -16.41
N CYS A 736 -5.58 -11.29 -15.42
CA CYS A 736 -6.05 -12.53 -14.81
C CYS A 736 -6.71 -12.28 -13.44
N LEU A 737 -7.77 -11.46 -13.41
CA LEU A 737 -8.44 -11.09 -12.16
C LEU A 737 -9.45 -12.15 -11.70
N PHE A 738 -10.25 -12.63 -12.64
CA PHE A 738 -11.26 -13.66 -12.46
C PHE A 738 -11.52 -14.34 -13.80
N ILE A 739 -12.22 -15.47 -13.74
CA ILE A 739 -12.66 -16.19 -14.93
C ILE A 739 -14.17 -16.04 -15.16
N GLU A 740 -14.57 -16.05 -16.43
CA GLU A 740 -15.96 -16.06 -16.89
C GLU A 740 -16.18 -17.22 -17.86
N GLU A 741 -17.39 -17.76 -17.84
CA GLU A 741 -17.80 -18.76 -18.83
C GLU A 741 -17.80 -18.14 -20.22
N ASP A 742 -17.30 -18.87 -21.21
CA ASP A 742 -17.32 -18.49 -22.61
C ASP A 742 -18.77 -18.31 -23.09
N SER A 743 -19.00 -17.26 -23.89
CA SER A 743 -20.33 -16.92 -24.38
C SER A 743 -20.89 -17.93 -25.38
N GLU A 744 -20.01 -18.61 -26.12
CA GLU A 744 -20.38 -19.54 -27.19
C GLU A 744 -20.23 -21.01 -26.74
N LYS A 745 -19.25 -21.31 -25.88
CA LYS A 745 -18.92 -22.68 -25.43
C LYS A 745 -19.11 -22.88 -23.93
N LYS A 746 -20.28 -23.38 -23.54
CA LYS A 746 -20.60 -23.70 -22.14
C LYS A 746 -19.61 -24.69 -21.52
N GLY A 747 -19.25 -24.47 -20.26
CA GLY A 747 -18.27 -25.30 -19.53
C GLY A 747 -16.80 -24.91 -19.73
N ILE A 748 -16.51 -23.94 -20.59
CA ILE A 748 -15.17 -23.38 -20.82
C ILE A 748 -15.09 -21.98 -20.22
N TYR A 749 -14.00 -21.66 -19.55
CA TYR A 749 -13.82 -20.42 -18.80
C TYR A 749 -12.49 -19.73 -19.14
N TRP A 750 -12.53 -18.41 -19.27
CA TRP A 750 -11.37 -17.59 -19.62
C TRP A 750 -11.13 -16.49 -18.61
N PHE A 751 -9.87 -16.12 -18.41
CA PHE A 751 -9.52 -14.95 -17.62
C PHE A 751 -10.03 -13.66 -18.27
N ARG A 752 -10.55 -12.75 -17.43
CA ARG A 752 -11.07 -11.45 -17.84
C ARG A 752 -10.61 -10.37 -16.87
N ASN A 753 -10.54 -9.14 -17.41
CA ASN A 753 -10.37 -7.91 -16.62
C ASN A 753 -11.66 -7.08 -16.66
N LYS A 754 -11.78 -6.10 -15.75
CA LYS A 754 -12.98 -5.26 -15.62
C LYS A 754 -13.22 -4.33 -16.82
N THR A 755 -12.17 -3.95 -17.55
CA THR A 755 -12.23 -3.05 -18.71
C THR A 755 -12.76 -3.72 -19.98
N LYS A 756 -12.42 -4.99 -20.24
CA LYS A 756 -12.96 -5.75 -21.39
C LYS A 756 -14.40 -6.22 -21.15
N ALA A 757 -14.78 -6.50 -19.90
CA ALA A 757 -16.14 -6.92 -19.54
C ALA A 757 -17.22 -5.85 -19.82
N ASN A 758 -16.86 -4.56 -19.85
CA ASN A 758 -17.78 -3.47 -20.17
C ASN A 758 -18.02 -3.30 -21.68
N SER A 759 -17.15 -3.83 -22.55
CA SER A 759 -17.28 -3.70 -24.01
C SER A 759 -18.29 -4.66 -24.66
N LEU A 760 -18.82 -5.63 -23.89
CA LEU A 760 -19.87 -6.56 -24.32
C LEU A 760 -21.26 -6.27 -23.72
N ARG A 761 -21.45 -5.14 -23.02
CA ARG A 761 -22.77 -4.70 -22.53
C ARG A 761 -23.53 -3.92 -23.59
N GLY A 762 -23.78 -4.56 -24.72
CA GLY A 762 -24.79 -4.14 -25.69
C GLY A 762 -25.42 -5.43 -26.21
N LEU A 763 -26.67 -5.70 -25.81
CA LEU A 763 -27.41 -6.97 -25.99
C LEU A 763 -27.09 -8.04 -24.93
N ILE A 764 -27.84 -8.04 -23.85
CA ILE A 764 -28.72 -9.14 -23.42
C ILE A 764 -29.40 -8.67 -22.11
N THR A 765 -30.72 -8.63 -22.18
CA THR A 765 -31.66 -8.37 -21.08
C THR A 765 -31.41 -9.32 -19.91
N LEU A 766 -31.43 -8.73 -18.71
CA LEU A 766 -31.43 -9.42 -17.42
C LEU A 766 -32.69 -10.28 -17.28
N GLU A 767 -32.63 -11.53 -17.70
CA GLU A 767 -33.58 -12.56 -17.27
C GLU A 767 -32.92 -13.94 -17.35
N THR A 768 -32.90 -14.64 -16.22
CA THR A 768 -32.59 -16.07 -16.05
C THR A 768 -31.19 -16.56 -16.42
N MET A 769 -30.31 -16.83 -15.42
CA MET A 769 -29.36 -17.96 -15.48
C MET A 769 -28.96 -18.44 -14.06
N GLY A 770 -29.55 -19.59 -13.68
CA GLY A 770 -28.96 -20.76 -13.01
C GLY A 770 -27.99 -20.60 -11.84
N ALA A 771 -28.43 -21.07 -10.66
CA ALA A 771 -27.58 -21.35 -9.51
C ALA A 771 -26.70 -22.60 -9.73
N GLY A 772 -25.42 -22.51 -9.37
CA GLY A 772 -24.51 -23.65 -9.20
C GLY A 772 -24.16 -23.87 -7.73
N GLY A 773 -24.84 -24.83 -7.10
CA GLY A 773 -24.32 -25.69 -6.03
C GLY A 773 -24.01 -25.13 -4.64
N ARG A 774 -25.03 -24.95 -3.79
CA ARG A 774 -24.91 -25.16 -2.32
C ARG A 774 -26.12 -25.95 -1.82
N MET A 775 -25.87 -27.05 -1.10
CA MET A 775 -26.91 -27.72 -0.30
C MET A 775 -26.84 -27.26 1.16
N ASN A 776 -28.02 -26.89 1.65
CA ASN A 776 -28.55 -26.93 3.01
C ASN A 776 -28.08 -25.85 3.99
N GLU A 777 -28.71 -24.67 3.92
CA GLU A 777 -29.87 -24.31 4.76
C GLU A 777 -30.59 -23.13 4.09
N ALA A 778 -31.88 -22.97 4.35
CA ALA A 778 -32.76 -22.04 3.65
C ALA A 778 -32.43 -20.56 3.99
N ALA A 779 -31.34 -20.03 3.45
CA ALA A 779 -31.09 -18.60 3.36
C ALA A 779 -31.58 -18.13 1.98
N THR A 780 -32.79 -17.59 1.93
CA THR A 780 -33.20 -16.71 0.83
C THR A 780 -32.13 -15.64 0.66
N LYS A 781 -31.62 -15.44 -0.57
CA LYS A 781 -30.70 -14.31 -0.89
C LYS A 781 -31.42 -13.01 -0.52
N ARG A 782 -31.18 -12.48 0.69
CA ARG A 782 -31.64 -11.16 1.08
C ARG A 782 -30.85 -10.13 0.29
N ASP A 783 -31.56 -9.18 -0.30
CA ASP A 783 -30.93 -7.97 -0.82
C ASP A 783 -30.45 -7.14 0.38
N VAL A 784 -29.14 -7.12 0.59
CA VAL A 784 -28.50 -6.41 1.72
C VAL A 784 -28.75 -4.89 1.63
N PHE A 785 -29.05 -4.35 0.45
CA PHE A 785 -29.38 -2.94 0.28
C PHE A 785 -30.88 -2.65 0.44
N LYS A 786 -31.74 -3.66 0.66
CA LYS A 786 -33.17 -3.43 0.88
C LYS A 786 -33.36 -2.57 2.13
N HIS A 787 -33.88 -1.36 1.94
CA HIS A 787 -34.25 -0.46 3.02
C HIS A 787 -35.24 -1.12 3.98
N VAL A 788 -35.00 -0.98 5.28
CA VAL A 788 -35.95 -1.40 6.32
C VAL A 788 -37.18 -0.49 6.26
N PRO A 789 -38.40 -0.98 6.55
CA PRO A 789 -39.59 -0.14 6.62
C PRO A 789 -39.40 1.05 7.57
N VAL A 790 -39.90 2.21 7.17
CA VAL A 790 -39.76 3.49 7.92
C VAL A 790 -41.09 4.03 8.41
N GLU A 791 -42.19 3.35 8.05
CA GLU A 791 -43.50 3.54 8.62
C GLU A 791 -43.47 3.28 10.13
N LYS A 792 -44.45 3.81 10.85
CA LYS A 792 -44.58 3.50 12.27
C LYS A 792 -44.81 2.00 12.45
N PRO A 793 -43.98 1.31 13.27
CA PRO A 793 -44.13 -0.12 13.46
C PRO A 793 -45.54 -0.49 13.95
N PRO A 794 -46.12 -1.62 13.50
CA PRO A 794 -47.43 -2.07 13.94
C PRO A 794 -47.43 -2.65 15.37
N PHE A 795 -46.29 -2.60 16.06
CA PHE A 795 -46.08 -3.10 17.41
C PHE A 795 -45.48 -1.99 18.28
N GLY A 796 -45.75 -2.05 19.59
CA GLY A 796 -45.12 -1.20 20.58
C GLY A 796 -44.03 -1.90 21.37
N ILE A 797 -43.31 -1.15 22.21
CA ILE A 797 -42.29 -1.70 23.12
C ILE A 797 -42.87 -2.74 24.08
N ALA A 798 -44.16 -2.64 24.42
CA ALA A 798 -44.86 -3.59 25.27
C ALA A 798 -45.02 -4.97 24.61
N ASP A 799 -45.27 -5.01 23.29
CA ASP A 799 -45.38 -6.25 22.52
C ASP A 799 -44.03 -6.96 22.44
N LEU A 800 -42.96 -6.20 22.18
CA LEU A 800 -41.59 -6.70 22.18
C LEU A 800 -41.20 -7.25 23.56
N LYS A 801 -41.51 -6.52 24.63
CA LYS A 801 -41.26 -6.95 26.00
C LYS A 801 -42.02 -8.23 26.36
N LYS A 802 -43.24 -8.41 25.85
CA LYS A 802 -44.06 -9.61 26.07
C LYS A 802 -43.50 -10.84 25.35
N ALA A 803 -42.84 -10.65 24.21
CA ALA A 803 -42.19 -11.74 23.48
C ALA A 803 -40.91 -12.24 24.16
N ILE A 804 -40.18 -11.36 24.85
CA ILE A 804 -38.93 -11.72 25.53
C ILE A 804 -39.23 -12.58 26.78
N PRO A 805 -38.55 -13.73 26.96
CA PRO A 805 -38.69 -14.53 28.17
C PRO A 805 -38.43 -13.72 29.45
N PRO A 806 -39.28 -13.78 30.48
CA PRO A 806 -39.14 -12.95 31.68
C PRO A 806 -37.81 -13.11 32.43
N HIS A 807 -37.14 -14.26 32.31
CA HIS A 807 -35.82 -14.46 32.92
C HIS A 807 -34.71 -13.69 32.23
N CYS A 808 -34.85 -13.32 30.95
CA CYS A 808 -33.86 -12.51 30.25
C CYS A 808 -33.65 -11.14 30.92
N PHE A 809 -34.66 -10.61 31.61
CA PHE A 809 -34.56 -9.35 32.38
C PHE A 809 -33.95 -9.53 33.79
N LYS A 810 -33.66 -10.76 34.22
CA LYS A 810 -33.08 -11.05 35.53
C LYS A 810 -31.57 -10.95 35.48
N ARG A 811 -31.03 -9.99 36.22
CA ARG A 811 -29.59 -9.78 36.38
C ARG A 811 -29.06 -10.68 37.49
N SER A 812 -27.97 -11.39 37.21
CA SER A 812 -27.34 -12.35 38.09
C SER A 812 -25.93 -11.89 38.38
N LEU A 813 -25.71 -11.36 39.58
CA LEU A 813 -24.38 -10.86 39.98
C LEU A 813 -23.32 -11.96 39.87
N SER A 814 -23.64 -13.21 40.22
CA SER A 814 -22.70 -14.33 40.11
C SER A 814 -22.32 -14.64 38.66
N THR A 815 -23.29 -14.58 37.73
CA THR A 815 -23.05 -14.80 36.30
C THR A 815 -22.23 -13.67 35.71
N SER A 816 -22.58 -12.41 35.99
CA SER A 816 -21.82 -11.24 35.53
C SER A 816 -20.39 -11.25 36.07
N LEU A 817 -20.19 -11.60 37.34
CA LEU A 817 -18.86 -11.77 37.94
C LEU A 817 -18.09 -12.93 37.30
N TYR A 818 -18.74 -14.03 36.95
CA TYR A 818 -18.10 -15.13 36.23
C TYR A 818 -17.51 -14.67 34.89
N TYR A 819 -18.28 -13.96 34.07
CA TYR A 819 -17.79 -13.44 32.79
C TYR A 819 -16.66 -12.43 32.97
N LEU A 820 -16.80 -11.51 33.94
CA LEU A 820 -15.76 -10.54 34.28
C LEU A 820 -14.46 -11.22 34.71
N ILE A 821 -14.53 -12.14 35.68
CA ILE A 821 -13.37 -12.87 36.19
C ILE A 821 -12.73 -13.71 35.09
N SER A 822 -13.52 -14.41 34.29
CA SER A 822 -13.04 -15.21 33.16
C SER A 822 -12.26 -14.36 32.15
N ASN A 823 -12.78 -13.17 31.81
CA ASN A 823 -12.08 -12.23 30.92
C ASN A 823 -10.80 -11.69 31.56
N LEU A 824 -10.81 -11.31 32.84
CA LEU A 824 -9.60 -10.87 33.55
C LEU A 824 -8.54 -11.96 33.63
N CYS A 825 -8.95 -13.22 33.86
CA CYS A 825 -8.05 -14.38 33.84
C CYS A 825 -7.45 -14.60 32.44
N ALA A 826 -8.25 -14.49 31.38
CA ALA A 826 -7.75 -14.60 30.00
C ALA A 826 -6.75 -13.49 29.67
N ILE A 827 -7.08 -12.23 30.00
CA ILE A 827 -6.20 -11.04 29.84
C ILE A 827 -4.89 -11.23 30.60
N PHE A 828 -4.94 -11.75 31.82
CA PHE A 828 -3.76 -12.02 32.62
C PHE A 828 -2.94 -13.15 32.03
N LEU A 829 -3.57 -14.24 31.57
CA LEU A 829 -2.89 -15.38 30.97
C LEU A 829 -2.16 -14.97 29.68
N SER A 830 -2.81 -14.23 28.78
CA SER A 830 -2.18 -13.73 27.57
C SER A 830 -1.04 -12.75 27.87
N TYR A 831 -1.21 -11.84 28.84
CA TYR A 831 -0.14 -10.96 29.34
C TYR A 831 1.03 -11.76 29.93
N TYR A 832 0.74 -12.77 30.74
CA TYR A 832 1.74 -13.65 31.35
C TYR A 832 2.53 -14.38 30.26
N ILE A 833 1.84 -14.92 29.26
CA ILE A 833 2.48 -15.59 28.12
C ILE A 833 3.38 -14.60 27.36
N ALA A 834 2.89 -13.40 27.07
CA ALA A 834 3.65 -12.39 26.36
C ALA A 834 4.93 -11.98 27.10
N THR A 835 4.79 -11.69 28.39
CA THR A 835 5.91 -11.24 29.23
C THR A 835 6.94 -12.32 29.45
N ASN A 836 6.52 -13.58 29.61
CA ASN A 836 7.43 -14.68 29.97
C ASN A 836 7.95 -15.48 28.78
N TYR A 837 7.34 -15.39 27.60
CA TYR A 837 7.73 -16.22 26.46
C TYR A 837 8.00 -15.45 25.18
N ILE A 838 7.24 -14.39 24.85
CA ILE A 838 7.39 -13.71 23.54
C ILE A 838 8.75 -13.03 23.40
N TYR A 839 9.28 -12.41 24.47
CA TYR A 839 10.62 -11.82 24.43
C TYR A 839 11.74 -12.86 24.21
N TYR A 840 11.53 -14.10 24.62
CA TYR A 840 12.48 -15.19 24.44
C TYR A 840 12.30 -15.93 23.12
N LEU A 841 11.22 -15.64 22.39
CA LEU A 841 11.11 -16.12 21.03
C LEU A 841 12.23 -15.48 20.21
N PRO A 842 13.06 -16.29 19.53
CA PRO A 842 13.96 -15.72 18.55
C PRO A 842 13.11 -14.92 17.56
N GLN A 843 13.69 -13.90 16.94
CA GLN A 843 13.04 -13.32 15.76
C GLN A 843 12.84 -14.47 14.71
N PRO A 844 12.06 -14.37 13.62
CA PRO A 844 11.02 -13.38 13.42
C PRO A 844 9.77 -13.83 14.19
N PHE A 845 9.84 -14.92 14.98
CA PHE A 845 8.72 -15.45 15.74
C PHE A 845 8.27 -14.42 16.77
N SER A 846 9.20 -13.68 17.38
CA SER A 846 8.81 -12.50 18.17
C SER A 846 8.14 -11.41 17.32
N PHE A 847 8.64 -11.06 16.12
CA PHE A 847 7.98 -10.10 15.21
C PHE A 847 6.57 -10.51 14.79
N VAL A 848 6.26 -11.80 14.72
CA VAL A 848 4.90 -12.31 14.42
C VAL A 848 4.06 -12.45 15.69
N ALA A 849 4.65 -12.93 16.78
CA ALA A 849 3.95 -13.16 18.04
C ALA A 849 3.50 -11.85 18.70
N TRP A 850 4.24 -10.75 18.53
CA TRP A 850 3.84 -9.45 19.05
C TRP A 850 2.51 -8.95 18.47
N PRO A 851 2.32 -8.83 17.14
CA PRO A 851 1.02 -8.51 16.54
C PRO A 851 -0.11 -9.47 16.93
N LEU A 852 0.15 -10.79 16.96
CA LEU A 852 -0.86 -11.78 17.37
C LEU A 852 -1.29 -11.57 18.83
N TYR A 853 -0.33 -11.30 19.71
CA TYR A 853 -0.61 -10.91 21.09
C TYR A 853 -1.43 -9.63 21.15
N TRP A 854 -1.06 -8.57 20.43
CA TRP A 854 -1.80 -7.30 20.45
C TRP A 854 -3.25 -7.47 19.97
N ILE A 855 -3.48 -8.29 18.94
CA ILE A 855 -4.83 -8.61 18.45
C ILE A 855 -5.60 -9.37 19.51
N LEU A 856 -5.05 -10.47 20.04
CA LEU A 856 -5.72 -11.27 21.06
C LEU A 856 -6.01 -10.46 22.33
N GLN A 857 -4.99 -9.77 22.86
CA GLN A 857 -5.10 -8.94 24.06
C GLN A 857 -6.13 -7.82 23.87
N GLY A 858 -6.06 -7.13 22.73
CA GLY A 858 -7.02 -6.07 22.39
C GLY A 858 -8.45 -6.61 22.26
N SER A 859 -8.66 -7.76 21.62
CA SER A 859 -9.98 -8.40 21.52
C SER A 859 -10.55 -8.80 22.89
N LEU A 860 -9.71 -9.33 23.80
CA LEU A 860 -10.12 -9.62 25.18
C LEU A 860 -10.48 -8.35 25.96
N MET A 861 -9.75 -7.25 25.72
CA MET A 861 -10.07 -5.94 26.31
C MET A 861 -11.40 -5.37 25.81
N VAL A 862 -11.82 -5.66 24.57
CA VAL A 862 -13.17 -5.31 24.09
C VAL A 862 -14.24 -6.03 24.91
N GLY A 863 -14.01 -7.28 25.31
CA GLY A 863 -14.90 -8.02 26.20
C GLY A 863 -15.11 -7.32 27.56
N ILE A 864 -14.02 -6.81 28.16
CA ILE A 864 -14.11 -5.97 29.37
C ILE A 864 -14.88 -4.68 29.08
N TRP A 865 -14.58 -4.01 27.96
CA TRP A 865 -15.25 -2.78 27.59
C TRP A 865 -16.77 -2.98 27.45
N ASN A 866 -17.22 -4.07 26.83
CA ASN A 866 -18.64 -4.44 26.67
C ASN A 866 -19.29 -4.76 28.03
N ILE A 867 -18.65 -5.57 28.89
CA ILE A 867 -19.18 -5.84 30.24
C ILE A 867 -19.40 -4.54 31.02
N VAL A 868 -18.45 -3.60 30.93
CA VAL A 868 -18.55 -2.31 31.63
C VAL A 868 -19.57 -1.37 30.97
N HIS A 869 -19.72 -1.43 29.66
CA HIS A 869 -20.80 -0.73 28.96
C HIS A 869 -22.17 -1.18 29.48
N HIS A 870 -22.34 -2.47 29.79
CA HIS A 870 -23.55 -2.99 30.46
C HIS A 870 -23.71 -2.48 31.91
N CYS A 871 -22.63 -2.21 32.64
CA CYS A 871 -22.71 -1.52 33.94
C CYS A 871 -23.35 -0.13 33.79
N GLY A 872 -23.03 0.61 32.71
CA GLY A 872 -23.62 1.92 32.42
C GLY A 872 -25.16 1.90 32.27
N HIS A 873 -25.70 0.74 31.90
CA HIS A 873 -27.14 0.49 31.73
C HIS A 873 -27.80 -0.23 32.92
N ASN A 874 -27.05 -0.50 33.99
CA ASN A 874 -27.45 -1.34 35.13
C ASN A 874 -27.82 -2.78 34.72
N GLY A 875 -27.21 -3.29 33.65
CA GLY A 875 -27.35 -4.66 33.17
C GLY A 875 -26.43 -5.65 33.87
N PHE A 876 -25.42 -5.19 34.59
CA PHE A 876 -24.46 -6.07 35.28
C PHE A 876 -25.04 -6.66 36.57
N SER A 877 -25.72 -5.85 37.39
CA SER A 877 -26.35 -6.33 38.63
C SER A 877 -27.63 -5.57 39.01
N ASN A 878 -28.27 -6.00 40.10
CA ASN A 878 -29.38 -5.23 40.70
C ASN A 878 -28.89 -4.10 41.64
N TYR A 879 -27.59 -3.83 41.68
CA TYR A 879 -26.96 -2.85 42.56
C TYR A 879 -26.28 -1.75 41.72
N PRO A 880 -27.00 -0.67 41.34
CA PRO A 880 -26.45 0.38 40.48
C PRO A 880 -25.13 1.00 40.97
N LEU A 881 -24.96 1.13 42.29
CA LEU A 881 -23.71 1.63 42.86
C LEU A 881 -22.53 0.67 42.61
N LEU A 882 -22.77 -0.65 42.68
CA LEU A 882 -21.75 -1.64 42.40
C LEU A 882 -21.36 -1.62 40.91
N ASP A 883 -22.36 -1.52 40.03
CA ASP A 883 -22.16 -1.38 38.59
C ASP A 883 -21.32 -0.13 38.29
N ASP A 884 -21.61 1.00 38.96
CA ASP A 884 -20.83 2.24 38.84
C ASP A 884 -19.40 2.12 39.38
N ILE A 885 -19.18 1.42 40.50
CA ILE A 885 -17.84 1.20 41.04
C ILE A 885 -17.01 0.33 40.08
N ILE A 886 -17.57 -0.80 39.63
CA ILE A 886 -16.90 -1.70 38.69
C ILE A 886 -16.62 -0.97 37.38
N GLY A 887 -17.60 -0.23 36.88
CA GLY A 887 -17.45 0.48 35.62
C GLY A 887 -16.44 1.61 35.70
N PHE A 888 -16.48 2.42 36.76
CA PHE A 888 -15.49 3.49 36.99
C PHE A 888 -14.06 2.94 36.99
N ILE A 889 -13.80 1.85 37.71
CA ILE A 889 -12.47 1.25 37.80
C ILE A 889 -12.02 0.71 36.43
N LEU A 890 -12.83 -0.13 35.79
CA LEU A 890 -12.40 -0.88 34.60
C LEU A 890 -12.37 -0.03 33.32
N HIS A 891 -13.32 0.89 33.13
CA HIS A 891 -13.26 1.83 32.00
C HIS A 891 -12.08 2.80 32.15
N SER A 892 -11.76 3.27 33.37
CA SER A 892 -10.56 4.08 33.58
C SER A 892 -9.28 3.32 33.19
N LEU A 893 -9.21 2.01 33.47
CA LEU A 893 -8.07 1.16 33.10
C LEU A 893 -7.86 1.01 31.59
N VAL A 894 -8.88 1.28 30.77
CA VAL A 894 -8.80 1.30 29.29
C VAL A 894 -8.96 2.71 28.71
N LEU A 895 -8.69 3.73 29.54
CA LEU A 895 -8.74 5.15 29.21
C LEU A 895 -10.10 5.62 28.67
N THR A 896 -11.19 4.96 29.06
CA THR A 896 -12.57 5.44 28.86
C THR A 896 -13.01 6.23 30.09
N PRO A 897 -13.44 7.50 29.97
CA PRO A 897 -14.02 8.24 31.09
C PRO A 897 -15.44 7.72 31.39
N TYR A 898 -15.57 6.83 32.38
CA TYR A 898 -16.79 6.02 32.64
C TYR A 898 -18.10 6.82 32.72
N TYR A 899 -18.22 7.81 33.60
CA TYR A 899 -19.47 8.57 33.76
C TYR A 899 -19.74 9.45 32.54
N SER A 900 -18.70 10.05 31.95
CA SER A 900 -18.82 10.82 30.70
C SER A 900 -19.36 9.95 29.57
N PHE A 901 -18.82 8.73 29.43
CA PHE A 901 -19.32 7.73 28.48
C PHE A 901 -20.74 7.28 28.83
N LYS A 902 -21.03 6.94 30.10
CA LYS A 902 -22.35 6.53 30.57
C LYS A 902 -23.43 7.54 30.21
N TYR A 903 -23.18 8.83 30.41
CA TYR A 903 -24.16 9.89 30.14
C TYR A 903 -24.34 10.18 28.66
N SER A 904 -23.25 10.37 27.92
CA SER A 904 -23.30 10.56 26.46
C SER A 904 -23.93 9.35 25.75
N HIS A 905 -23.55 8.13 26.16
CA HIS A 905 -24.10 6.90 25.59
C HIS A 905 -25.58 6.68 25.96
N ARG A 906 -26.02 7.06 27.16
CA ARG A 906 -27.45 7.08 27.50
C ARG A 906 -28.23 8.06 26.62
N SER A 907 -27.66 9.23 26.35
CA SER A 907 -28.24 10.21 25.42
C SER A 907 -28.33 9.65 24.01
N HIS A 908 -27.31 8.92 23.54
CA HIS A 908 -27.34 8.17 22.29
C HIS A 908 -28.52 7.17 22.25
N HIS A 909 -28.66 6.27 23.22
CA HIS A 909 -29.81 5.34 23.30
C HIS A 909 -31.18 6.01 23.32
N ALA A 910 -31.26 7.23 23.88
CA ALA A 910 -32.49 8.00 23.90
C ALA A 910 -32.78 8.69 22.55
N ASN A 911 -31.78 8.85 21.68
CA ASN A 911 -31.85 9.67 20.47
C ASN A 911 -31.28 8.97 19.22
N THR A 912 -31.11 7.65 19.22
CA THR A 912 -30.47 6.89 18.14
C THR A 912 -31.06 7.27 16.78
N SER A 913 -30.19 7.56 15.81
CA SER A 913 -30.51 7.95 14.43
C SER A 913 -31.29 9.27 14.30
N SER A 914 -31.31 10.12 15.33
CA SER A 914 -31.72 11.54 15.22
C SER A 914 -30.57 12.39 14.68
N LEU A 915 -30.81 13.15 13.62
CA LEU A 915 -29.81 14.06 13.05
C LEU A 915 -29.43 15.21 13.98
N GLU A 916 -30.34 15.62 14.86
CA GLU A 916 -30.13 16.76 15.76
C GLU A 916 -29.62 16.36 17.14
N LYS A 917 -29.98 15.17 17.63
CA LYS A 917 -29.82 14.82 19.05
C LYS A 917 -28.93 13.62 19.34
N ASP A 918 -28.62 12.78 18.36
CA ASP A 918 -27.78 11.61 18.59
C ASP A 918 -26.33 12.03 18.99
N GLU A 919 -25.72 11.31 19.93
CA GLU A 919 -24.36 11.56 20.41
C GLU A 919 -23.29 10.72 19.71
N ASN A 920 -23.67 9.80 18.82
CA ASN A 920 -22.73 8.90 18.18
C ASN A 920 -23.13 8.59 16.73
N TRP A 921 -22.12 8.49 15.86
CA TRP A 921 -22.27 8.17 14.43
C TRP A 921 -23.28 9.04 13.67
N VAL A 922 -23.37 10.33 13.99
CA VAL A 922 -24.18 11.30 13.22
C VAL A 922 -23.59 11.49 11.82
N PRO A 923 -24.29 11.11 10.74
CA PRO A 923 -23.76 11.18 9.39
C PRO A 923 -23.69 12.63 8.87
N LYS A 924 -22.85 12.85 7.85
CA LYS A 924 -22.73 14.14 7.18
C LYS A 924 -23.78 14.29 6.08
N LEU A 925 -24.37 15.47 5.95
CA LEU A 925 -25.24 15.84 4.83
C LEU A 925 -24.40 16.10 3.58
N LYS A 926 -24.98 15.87 2.39
CA LYS A 926 -24.32 16.12 1.09
C LYS A 926 -23.72 17.53 0.94
N ASN A 927 -24.28 18.54 1.60
CA ASN A 927 -23.80 19.91 1.52
C ASN A 927 -22.47 20.15 2.28
N ASP A 928 -21.96 19.16 3.04
CA ASP A 928 -20.63 19.20 3.66
C ASP A 928 -19.54 18.84 2.63
N THR A 929 -19.35 19.77 1.68
CA THR A 929 -18.57 19.58 0.44
C THR A 929 -17.16 19.04 0.66
N TRP A 930 -16.45 19.49 1.71
CA TRP A 930 -15.10 19.02 2.00
C TRP A 930 -15.08 17.53 2.40
N PHE A 931 -15.95 17.11 3.34
CA PHE A 931 -16.00 15.71 3.77
C PHE A 931 -16.45 14.79 2.63
N VAL A 932 -17.44 15.22 1.84
CA VAL A 932 -17.94 14.47 0.69
C VAL A 932 -16.86 14.29 -0.37
N GLU A 933 -16.12 15.35 -0.73
CA GLU A 933 -15.01 15.27 -1.69
C GLU A 933 -13.89 14.32 -1.23
N VAL A 934 -13.54 14.37 0.06
CA VAL A 934 -12.53 13.47 0.64
C VAL A 934 -13.01 12.01 0.64
N LEU A 935 -14.26 11.76 1.04
CA LEU A 935 -14.80 10.42 1.14
C LEU A 935 -15.18 9.80 -0.21
N ALA A 936 -15.53 10.60 -1.22
CA ALA A 936 -15.78 10.16 -2.59
C ALA A 936 -14.47 9.82 -3.35
N ASN A 937 -13.34 10.39 -2.91
CA ASN A 937 -12.03 10.00 -3.41
C ASN A 937 -11.59 8.66 -2.81
N PRO A 938 -11.26 7.62 -3.59
CA PRO A 938 -10.85 6.31 -3.04
C PRO A 938 -9.65 6.37 -2.07
N ILE A 939 -8.67 7.26 -2.30
CA ILE A 939 -7.53 7.44 -1.41
C ILE A 939 -7.95 8.19 -0.15
N GLY A 940 -8.75 9.24 -0.30
CA GLY A 940 -9.29 9.99 0.84
C GLY A 940 -10.18 9.12 1.72
N ASN A 941 -10.99 8.24 1.13
CA ASN A 941 -11.81 7.24 1.81
C ASN A 941 -10.97 6.25 2.63
N VAL A 942 -9.91 5.68 2.03
CA VAL A 942 -8.98 4.78 2.74
C VAL A 942 -8.22 5.52 3.83
N MET A 943 -7.76 6.74 3.58
CA MET A 943 -7.08 7.56 4.58
C MET A 943 -8.02 7.86 5.75
N MET A 944 -9.27 8.22 5.48
CA MET A 944 -10.28 8.46 6.52
C MET A 944 -10.62 7.18 7.29
N LEU A 945 -10.66 6.02 6.63
CA LEU A 945 -10.79 4.73 7.31
C LEU A 945 -9.62 4.48 8.26
N ILE A 946 -8.37 4.67 7.81
CA ILE A 946 -7.18 4.52 8.67
C ILE A 946 -7.24 5.49 9.84
N LEU A 947 -7.58 6.76 9.60
CA LEU A 947 -7.74 7.76 10.66
C LEU A 947 -8.83 7.37 11.65
N ARG A 948 -9.97 6.83 11.20
CA ARG A 948 -11.03 6.30 12.08
C ARG A 948 -10.52 5.13 12.93
N LEU A 949 -9.84 4.17 12.32
CA LEU A 949 -9.35 2.98 13.02
C LEU A 949 -8.24 3.27 14.04
N VAL A 950 -7.38 4.27 13.77
CA VAL A 950 -6.24 4.61 14.65
C VAL A 950 -6.59 5.70 15.67
N LEU A 951 -7.35 6.71 15.26
CA LEU A 951 -7.62 7.92 16.05
C LEU A 951 -9.09 8.10 16.43
N GLY A 952 -10.02 7.28 15.90
CA GLY A 952 -11.46 7.42 16.17
C GLY A 952 -11.79 7.26 17.65
N TYR A 953 -11.22 6.25 18.31
CA TYR A 953 -11.46 5.98 19.72
C TYR A 953 -11.01 7.15 20.64
N PRO A 954 -9.73 7.59 20.63
CA PRO A 954 -9.34 8.76 21.43
C PRO A 954 -9.98 10.07 20.92
N GLY A 955 -10.23 10.19 19.62
CA GLY A 955 -10.86 11.35 19.00
C GLY A 955 -12.31 11.57 19.43
N TYR A 956 -13.09 10.51 19.61
CA TYR A 956 -14.45 10.58 20.16
C TYR A 956 -14.45 11.21 21.56
N TYR A 957 -13.57 10.74 22.45
CA TYR A 957 -13.53 11.29 23.81
C TYR A 957 -12.94 12.70 23.87
N LEU A 958 -11.87 12.98 23.13
CA LEU A 958 -11.19 14.28 23.17
C LEU A 958 -11.98 15.38 22.46
N PHE A 959 -12.60 15.08 21.32
CA PHE A 959 -13.14 16.07 20.39
C PHE A 959 -14.57 15.79 19.90
N ASN A 960 -15.24 14.76 20.44
CA ASN A 960 -16.58 14.33 20.02
C ASN A 960 -16.69 14.02 18.52
N ILE A 961 -15.63 13.46 17.91
CA ILE A 961 -15.64 13.07 16.49
C ILE A 961 -16.75 12.02 16.29
N HIS A 962 -17.62 12.23 15.31
CA HIS A 962 -18.83 11.42 15.02
C HIS A 962 -20.07 11.72 15.87
N GLY A 963 -19.99 12.52 16.93
CA GLY A 963 -21.16 12.98 17.68
C GLY A 963 -21.84 14.19 17.05
N ARG A 964 -22.98 14.63 17.63
CA ARG A 964 -23.63 15.88 17.22
C ARG A 964 -22.74 17.10 17.42
N ILE A 965 -23.10 18.16 16.69
CA ILE A 965 -22.41 19.45 16.75
C ILE A 965 -22.99 20.29 17.90
N TYR A 966 -22.11 20.82 18.74
CA TYR A 966 -22.48 21.67 19.86
C TYR A 966 -22.04 23.13 19.67
N LYS A 967 -22.73 24.06 20.33
CA LYS A 967 -22.22 25.42 20.56
C LYS A 967 -21.23 25.38 21.74
N GLY A 968 -19.94 25.31 21.44
CA GLY A 968 -18.86 25.19 22.43
C GLY A 968 -17.86 24.10 22.04
N PHE A 969 -16.91 23.77 22.91
CA PHE A 969 -15.96 22.66 22.69
C PHE A 969 -16.50 21.36 23.33
N PRO A 970 -17.05 20.42 22.54
CA PRO A 970 -17.58 19.17 23.05
C PRO A 970 -16.45 18.18 23.32
N SER A 971 -16.16 17.93 24.59
CA SER A 971 -15.16 16.95 25.02
C SER A 971 -15.69 16.16 26.20
N HIS A 972 -15.48 14.84 26.18
CA HIS A 972 -15.87 13.95 27.26
C HIS A 972 -15.00 14.13 28.52
N PHE A 973 -13.88 14.87 28.39
CA PHE A 973 -12.99 15.29 29.49
C PHE A 973 -13.21 16.74 29.92
N ASN A 974 -14.30 17.37 29.48
CA ASN A 974 -14.68 18.70 29.89
C ASN A 974 -16.00 18.62 30.69
N PRO A 975 -15.94 18.64 32.04
CA PRO A 975 -17.15 18.65 32.88
C PRO A 975 -18.05 19.85 32.64
N LEU A 976 -17.52 20.95 32.11
CA LEU A 976 -18.27 22.15 31.72
C LEU A 976 -18.64 22.15 30.23
N GLY A 977 -18.36 21.05 29.53
CA GLY A 977 -18.64 20.88 28.13
C GLY A 977 -20.15 20.81 27.85
N PRO A 978 -20.57 21.18 26.64
CA PRO A 978 -21.99 21.27 26.28
C PRO A 978 -22.70 19.90 26.19
N ILE A 979 -21.96 18.80 26.36
CA ILE A 979 -22.47 17.41 26.34
C ILE A 979 -23.28 17.09 27.61
N PHE A 980 -22.89 17.66 28.75
CA PHE A 980 -23.37 17.24 30.07
C PHE A 980 -24.20 18.31 30.78
N ASN A 981 -25.24 17.87 31.48
CA ASN A 981 -26.08 18.75 32.28
C ASN A 981 -25.45 19.04 33.65
N ASP A 982 -25.92 20.07 34.35
CA ASP A 982 -25.35 20.52 35.63
C ASP A 982 -25.28 19.41 36.70
N SER A 983 -26.26 18.49 36.72
CA SER A 983 -26.31 17.36 37.66
C SER A 983 -25.26 16.28 37.40
N GLU A 984 -24.68 16.21 36.20
CA GLU A 984 -23.75 15.14 35.77
C GLU A 984 -22.28 15.53 35.97
N ARG A 985 -21.99 16.83 36.05
CA ARG A 985 -20.63 17.38 35.99
C ARG A 985 -19.68 16.83 37.05
N ALA A 986 -20.16 16.62 38.28
CA ALA A 986 -19.33 16.11 39.37
C ALA A 986 -18.84 14.67 39.09
N GLN A 987 -19.66 13.85 38.44
CA GLN A 987 -19.30 12.48 38.07
C GLN A 987 -18.46 12.43 36.79
N VAL A 988 -18.68 13.35 35.86
CA VAL A 988 -17.78 13.56 34.71
C VAL A 988 -16.37 13.91 35.21
N LEU A 989 -16.25 14.87 36.12
CA LEU A 989 -14.96 15.20 36.76
C LEU A 989 -14.35 13.99 37.49
N LEU A 990 -15.17 13.18 38.16
CA LEU A 990 -14.67 11.94 38.79
C LEU A 990 -14.06 10.99 37.75
N SER A 991 -14.64 10.88 36.56
CA SER A 991 -14.07 10.08 35.46
C SER A 991 -12.73 10.61 34.98
N ASP A 992 -12.59 11.93 34.88
CA ASP A 992 -11.33 12.58 34.51
C ASP A 992 -10.24 12.29 35.55
N ILE A 993 -10.59 12.33 36.84
CA ILE A 993 -9.70 11.95 37.94
C ILE A 993 -9.32 10.46 37.83
N GLY A 994 -10.27 9.59 37.51
CA GLY A 994 -10.03 8.15 37.29
C GLY A 994 -9.03 7.88 36.17
N VAL A 995 -9.26 8.44 34.98
CA VAL A 995 -8.35 8.32 33.84
C VAL A 995 -7.00 8.97 34.16
N GLY A 996 -6.98 10.13 34.81
CA GLY A 996 -5.76 10.81 35.27
C GLY A 996 -4.94 9.96 36.24
N ALA A 997 -5.59 9.27 37.18
CA ALA A 997 -4.95 8.36 38.11
C ALA A 997 -4.33 7.14 37.39
N VAL A 998 -5.03 6.58 36.40
CA VAL A 998 -4.49 5.50 35.56
C VAL A 998 -3.31 5.99 34.73
N LEU A 999 -3.41 7.15 34.07
CA LEU A 999 -2.30 7.75 33.32
C LEU A 999 -1.07 8.00 34.20
N TYR A 1000 -1.27 8.49 35.42
CA TYR A 1000 -0.20 8.64 36.40
C TYR A 1000 0.39 7.27 36.79
N GLY A 1001 -0.44 6.26 37.04
CA GLY A 1001 -0.01 4.89 37.31
C GLY A 1001 0.82 4.29 36.16
N LEU A 1002 0.35 4.43 34.92
CA LEU A 1002 1.06 4.00 33.71
C LEU A 1002 2.38 4.75 33.52
N HIS A 1003 2.42 6.05 33.80
CA HIS A 1003 3.65 6.82 33.80
C HIS A 1003 4.65 6.27 34.84
N ARG A 1004 4.21 6.00 36.08
CA ARG A 1004 5.05 5.41 37.13
C ARG A 1004 5.54 4.00 36.76
N ILE A 1005 4.69 3.19 36.13
CA ILE A 1005 5.07 1.86 35.62
C ILE A 1005 6.09 2.00 34.48
N GLY A 1006 5.83 2.85 33.49
CA GLY A 1006 6.73 3.09 32.36
C GLY A 1006 8.10 3.64 32.79
N MET A 1007 8.16 4.46 33.83
CA MET A 1007 9.43 4.89 34.45
C MET A 1007 10.20 3.74 35.11
N LYS A 1008 9.51 2.68 35.56
CA LYS A 1008 10.11 1.52 36.22
C LYS A 1008 10.48 0.39 35.24
N THR A 1009 9.62 0.10 34.27
CA THR A 1009 9.76 -1.04 33.34
C THR A 1009 10.30 -0.63 31.97
N GLY A 1010 10.32 0.66 31.66
CA GLY A 1010 10.71 1.22 30.37
C GLY A 1010 9.50 1.52 29.48
N PHE A 1011 9.59 2.61 28.72
CA PHE A 1011 8.50 3.04 27.83
C PHE A 1011 8.19 2.00 26.74
N GLN A 1012 9.21 1.30 26.23
CA GLN A 1012 9.03 0.23 25.26
C GLN A 1012 8.12 -0.89 25.79
N TRP A 1013 8.31 -1.30 27.05
CA TRP A 1013 7.45 -2.28 27.69
C TRP A 1013 6.01 -1.79 27.77
N LEU A 1014 5.81 -0.54 28.18
CA LEU A 1014 4.47 0.08 28.28
C LEU A 1014 3.78 0.11 26.91
N VAL A 1015 4.52 0.43 25.86
CA VAL A 1015 3.99 0.43 24.49
C VAL A 1015 3.53 -0.97 24.08
N TYR A 1016 4.36 -1.99 24.32
CA TYR A 1016 4.11 -3.36 23.88
C TYR A 1016 3.00 -4.05 24.67
N MET A 1017 2.92 -3.81 25.98
CA MET A 1017 1.99 -4.49 26.88
C MET A 1017 0.67 -3.76 27.06
N TYR A 1018 0.63 -2.45 26.84
CA TYR A 1018 -0.56 -1.65 27.13
C TYR A 1018 -1.01 -0.81 25.93
N VAL A 1019 -0.12 -0.01 25.33
CA VAL A 1019 -0.54 0.94 24.26
C VAL A 1019 -1.01 0.21 23.00
N TYR A 1020 -0.26 -0.77 22.47
CA TYR A 1020 -0.70 -1.49 21.28
C TYR A 1020 -1.99 -2.29 21.49
N PRO A 1021 -2.15 -3.09 22.58
CA PRO A 1021 -3.44 -3.71 22.89
C PRO A 1021 -4.59 -2.71 23.02
N LEU A 1022 -4.36 -1.55 23.64
CA LEU A 1022 -5.36 -0.50 23.77
C LEU A 1022 -5.77 0.09 22.41
N LEU A 1023 -4.81 0.29 21.49
CA LEU A 1023 -5.09 0.73 20.12
C LEU A 1023 -5.92 -0.31 19.36
N VAL A 1024 -5.62 -1.60 19.52
CA VAL A 1024 -6.39 -2.68 18.89
C VAL A 1024 -7.80 -2.78 19.48
N MET A 1025 -7.93 -2.65 20.80
CA MET A 1025 -9.25 -2.56 21.45
C MET A 1025 -10.05 -1.39 20.88
N GLY A 1026 -9.46 -0.18 20.85
CA GLY A 1026 -10.10 1.02 20.30
C GLY A 1026 -10.49 0.85 18.83
N MET A 1027 -9.63 0.24 18.02
CA MET A 1027 -9.92 -0.12 16.63
C MET A 1027 -11.17 -1.00 16.54
N PHE A 1028 -11.25 -2.09 17.32
CA PHE A 1028 -12.41 -2.98 17.27
C PHE A 1028 -13.69 -2.31 17.78
N VAL A 1029 -13.62 -1.50 18.85
CA VAL A 1029 -14.76 -0.70 19.33
C VAL A 1029 -15.28 0.22 18.22
N ILE A 1030 -14.38 0.89 17.48
CA ILE A 1030 -14.77 1.72 16.34
C ILE A 1030 -15.35 0.88 15.22
N VAL A 1031 -14.78 -0.27 14.88
CA VAL A 1031 -15.29 -1.13 13.80
C VAL A 1031 -16.73 -1.56 14.08
N PHE A 1032 -17.03 -2.11 15.26
CA PHE A 1032 -18.38 -2.60 15.49
C PHE A 1032 -19.38 -1.48 15.73
N THR A 1033 -19.02 -0.40 16.45
CA THR A 1033 -19.95 0.72 16.59
C THR A 1033 -20.21 1.40 15.23
N PHE A 1034 -19.20 1.55 14.36
CA PHE A 1034 -19.39 2.06 13.00
C PHE A 1034 -20.36 1.17 12.24
N LEU A 1035 -20.06 -0.12 12.13
CA LEU A 1035 -20.87 -1.05 11.37
C LEU A 1035 -22.29 -1.10 11.92
N ASN A 1036 -22.48 -1.34 13.22
CA ASN A 1036 -23.81 -1.54 13.81
C ASN A 1036 -24.72 -0.30 13.75
N HIS A 1037 -24.16 0.89 13.51
CA HIS A 1037 -24.89 2.16 13.34
C HIS A 1037 -24.90 2.72 11.92
N ASN A 1038 -24.02 2.27 11.02
CA ASN A 1038 -23.92 2.78 9.65
C ASN A 1038 -24.16 1.64 8.67
N HIS A 1039 -25.22 1.76 7.88
CA HIS A 1039 -25.53 0.82 6.81
C HIS A 1039 -26.46 1.46 5.79
N PRO A 1040 -26.33 1.17 4.48
CA PRO A 1040 -27.20 1.76 3.45
C PRO A 1040 -28.70 1.46 3.65
N SER A 1041 -29.04 0.34 4.30
CA SER A 1041 -30.43 -0.04 4.57
C SER A 1041 -31.07 0.59 5.81
N VAL A 1042 -30.33 1.40 6.56
CA VAL A 1042 -30.79 2.01 7.82
C VAL A 1042 -31.04 3.51 7.64
N ALA A 1043 -32.24 3.96 8.01
CA ALA A 1043 -32.64 5.36 7.90
C ALA A 1043 -32.15 6.21 9.07
N HIS A 1044 -31.93 7.49 8.79
CA HIS A 1044 -31.75 8.55 9.79
C HIS A 1044 -32.90 9.53 9.70
N TYR A 1045 -33.28 10.15 10.82
CA TYR A 1045 -34.48 10.97 10.90
C TYR A 1045 -34.15 12.36 11.45
N ASP A 1046 -34.76 13.38 10.87
CA ASP A 1046 -34.82 14.69 11.52
C ASP A 1046 -36.05 14.80 12.43
N SER A 1047 -36.14 15.90 13.15
CA SER A 1047 -37.18 16.18 14.14
C SER A 1047 -38.63 16.13 13.63
N ARG A 1048 -38.88 16.11 12.32
CA ARG A 1048 -40.23 15.97 11.75
C ARG A 1048 -40.74 14.53 11.84
N GLU A 1049 -39.83 13.57 11.65
CA GLU A 1049 -40.17 12.15 11.58
C GLU A 1049 -39.59 11.33 12.72
N TRP A 1050 -38.60 11.81 13.47
CA TRP A 1050 -37.97 11.00 14.52
C TRP A 1050 -38.94 10.66 15.66
N ASP A 1051 -39.01 9.38 16.03
CA ASP A 1051 -39.51 8.91 17.33
C ASP A 1051 -38.60 7.81 17.88
N TRP A 1052 -38.68 7.59 19.19
CA TRP A 1052 -37.76 6.72 19.90
C TRP A 1052 -37.73 5.29 19.36
N LEU A 1053 -38.88 4.70 18.99
CA LEU A 1053 -38.92 3.30 18.54
C LEU A 1053 -38.30 3.16 17.14
N ARG A 1054 -38.61 4.07 16.22
CA ARG A 1054 -37.96 4.09 14.89
C ARG A 1054 -36.46 4.33 14.99
N GLY A 1055 -36.02 5.19 15.91
CA GLY A 1055 -34.61 5.44 16.20
C GLY A 1055 -33.89 4.20 16.74
N ALA A 1056 -34.45 3.54 17.75
CA ALA A 1056 -33.85 2.33 18.35
C ALA A 1056 -33.75 1.15 17.36
N LEU A 1057 -34.72 1.02 16.44
CA LEU A 1057 -34.70 0.02 15.37
C LEU A 1057 -33.75 0.37 14.21
N ALA A 1058 -33.27 1.61 14.14
CA ALA A 1058 -32.32 2.05 13.12
C ALA A 1058 -30.88 1.65 13.48
N THR A 1059 -30.68 0.38 13.77
CA THR A 1059 -29.40 -0.29 13.99
C THR A 1059 -29.42 -1.66 13.30
N ILE A 1060 -28.27 -2.32 13.23
CA ILE A 1060 -28.15 -3.60 12.52
C ILE A 1060 -27.30 -4.59 13.31
N ASP A 1061 -27.74 -5.84 13.39
CA ASP A 1061 -27.01 -6.95 14.00
C ASP A 1061 -26.05 -7.60 12.99
N ARG A 1062 -24.89 -8.08 13.44
CA ARG A 1062 -23.88 -8.75 12.60
C ARG A 1062 -23.12 -9.85 13.34
N ASP A 1063 -22.67 -10.84 12.57
CA ASP A 1063 -21.78 -11.91 13.05
C ASP A 1063 -20.29 -11.59 12.79
N TYR A 1064 -19.47 -11.58 13.86
CA TYR A 1064 -18.02 -11.38 13.80
C TYR A 1064 -17.24 -12.71 13.91
N GLY A 1065 -17.92 -13.85 13.81
CA GLY A 1065 -17.33 -15.18 13.88
C GLY A 1065 -16.72 -15.45 15.25
N ILE A 1066 -15.45 -15.88 15.27
CA ILE A 1066 -14.74 -16.21 16.53
C ILE A 1066 -14.65 -15.02 17.50
N LEU A 1067 -14.72 -13.77 16.99
CA LEU A 1067 -14.66 -12.59 17.84
C LEU A 1067 -15.90 -12.42 18.73
N ASN A 1068 -17.05 -13.00 18.36
CA ASN A 1068 -18.26 -12.94 19.20
C ASN A 1068 -18.01 -13.53 20.60
N ALA A 1069 -17.18 -14.58 20.70
CA ALA A 1069 -16.81 -15.17 21.98
C ALA A 1069 -16.01 -14.23 22.88
N PHE A 1070 -15.23 -13.31 22.29
CA PHE A 1070 -14.50 -12.28 23.03
C PHE A 1070 -15.34 -11.02 23.27
N PHE A 1071 -16.30 -10.74 22.38
CA PHE A 1071 -17.15 -9.54 22.43
C PHE A 1071 -18.48 -9.76 23.15
N HIS A 1072 -18.71 -10.96 23.71
CA HIS A 1072 -19.96 -11.33 24.40
C HIS A 1072 -21.22 -11.19 23.53
N ASP A 1073 -21.10 -11.52 22.24
CA ASP A 1073 -22.18 -11.40 21.24
C ASP A 1073 -22.82 -10.01 21.09
N GLU A 1074 -22.21 -8.95 21.64
CA GLU A 1074 -22.76 -7.60 21.60
C GLU A 1074 -23.09 -7.14 20.17
N PRO A 1075 -22.20 -7.30 19.16
CA PRO A 1075 -22.53 -6.88 17.79
C PRO A 1075 -23.63 -7.72 17.13
N ASN A 1076 -23.90 -8.93 17.63
CA ASN A 1076 -24.87 -9.89 17.10
C ASN A 1076 -26.27 -9.70 17.72
N ALA A 1077 -26.38 -8.89 18.77
CA ALA A 1077 -27.60 -8.61 19.51
C ALA A 1077 -27.74 -7.11 19.85
N HIS A 1078 -27.26 -6.25 18.94
CA HIS A 1078 -27.20 -4.81 19.12
C HIS A 1078 -28.58 -4.14 19.00
N VAL A 1079 -29.46 -4.65 18.14
CA VAL A 1079 -30.84 -4.14 17.99
C VAL A 1079 -31.61 -4.30 19.30
N VAL A 1080 -31.57 -5.48 19.93
CA VAL A 1080 -32.24 -5.69 21.22
C VAL A 1080 -31.57 -4.88 22.33
N HIS A 1081 -30.26 -4.65 22.24
CA HIS A 1081 -29.54 -3.78 23.17
C HIS A 1081 -30.08 -2.34 23.12
N HIS A 1082 -30.35 -1.78 21.93
CA HIS A 1082 -30.99 -0.46 21.80
C HIS A 1082 -32.43 -0.42 22.33
N LEU A 1083 -33.18 -1.49 22.18
CA LEU A 1083 -34.56 -1.58 22.67
C LEU A 1083 -34.64 -1.79 24.20
N PHE A 1084 -33.71 -2.57 24.76
CA PHE A 1084 -33.74 -3.05 26.14
C PHE A 1084 -32.32 -3.14 26.75
N ALA A 1085 -31.61 -2.01 26.80
CA ALA A 1085 -30.20 -1.95 27.24
C ALA A 1085 -29.90 -2.51 28.66
N SER A 1086 -30.92 -2.69 29.50
CA SER A 1086 -30.78 -3.27 30.84
C SER A 1086 -30.79 -4.82 30.87
N ILE A 1087 -31.05 -5.46 29.73
CA ILE A 1087 -30.87 -6.92 29.59
C ILE A 1087 -29.36 -7.22 29.64
N PRO A 1088 -28.90 -8.11 30.54
CA PRO A 1088 -27.49 -8.50 30.58
C PRO A 1088 -27.05 -9.18 29.28
N HIS A 1089 -25.82 -8.92 28.83
CA HIS A 1089 -25.24 -9.48 27.58
C HIS A 1089 -25.46 -10.99 27.42
N TYR A 1090 -25.36 -11.78 28.49
CA TYR A 1090 -25.54 -13.23 28.42
C TYR A 1090 -26.99 -13.69 28.14
N HIS A 1091 -27.95 -12.76 28.02
CA HIS A 1091 -29.33 -13.00 27.59
C HIS A 1091 -29.73 -12.23 26.31
N THR A 1092 -28.88 -11.36 25.75
CA THR A 1092 -29.25 -10.51 24.61
C THR A 1092 -29.50 -11.34 23.35
N VAL A 1093 -28.71 -12.40 23.09
CA VAL A 1093 -28.95 -13.29 21.94
C VAL A 1093 -30.30 -13.99 22.07
N GLU A 1094 -30.63 -14.53 23.26
CA GLU A 1094 -31.92 -15.17 23.52
C GLU A 1094 -33.09 -14.18 23.33
N ALA A 1095 -32.96 -12.97 23.88
CA ALA A 1095 -33.94 -11.91 23.72
C ALA A 1095 -34.11 -11.49 22.26
N THR A 1096 -33.01 -11.43 21.49
CA THR A 1096 -33.04 -11.12 20.05
C THR A 1096 -33.84 -12.17 19.30
N GLN A 1097 -33.58 -13.46 19.52
CA GLN A 1097 -34.33 -14.54 18.87
C GLN A 1097 -35.83 -14.48 19.20
N ALA A 1098 -36.19 -14.09 20.42
CA ALA A 1098 -37.58 -13.96 20.85
C ALA A 1098 -38.33 -12.82 20.16
N ILE A 1099 -37.67 -11.67 19.89
CA ILE A 1099 -38.31 -10.52 19.25
C ILE A 1099 -38.26 -10.55 17.72
N LYS A 1100 -37.35 -11.31 17.10
CA LYS A 1100 -37.24 -11.43 15.63
C LYS A 1100 -38.59 -11.69 14.94
N PRO A 1101 -39.45 -12.62 15.41
CA PRO A 1101 -40.76 -12.85 14.79
C PRO A 1101 -41.72 -11.68 14.90
N VAL A 1102 -41.62 -10.87 15.98
CA VAL A 1102 -42.47 -9.69 16.19
C VAL A 1102 -42.00 -8.52 15.34
N LEU A 1103 -40.68 -8.33 15.23
CA LEU A 1103 -40.07 -7.28 14.41
C LEU A 1103 -40.33 -7.51 12.91
N GLY A 1104 -40.33 -8.76 12.44
CA GLY A 1104 -40.61 -9.10 11.05
C GLY A 1104 -39.67 -8.37 10.08
N GLU A 1105 -40.22 -7.56 9.18
CA GLU A 1105 -39.45 -6.78 8.22
C GLU A 1105 -38.65 -5.61 8.83
N TYR A 1106 -38.96 -5.21 10.07
CA TYR A 1106 -38.22 -4.16 10.79
C TYR A 1106 -36.92 -4.66 11.42
N TYR A 1107 -36.68 -5.98 11.43
CA TYR A 1107 -35.43 -6.55 11.94
C TYR A 1107 -34.35 -6.53 10.87
N ASN A 1108 -33.23 -5.86 11.16
CA ASN A 1108 -32.10 -5.74 10.25
C ASN A 1108 -30.91 -6.59 10.72
N TYR A 1109 -30.38 -7.41 9.81
CA TYR A 1109 -29.23 -8.28 10.05
C TYR A 1109 -28.41 -8.41 8.78
N ASP A 1110 -27.08 -8.29 8.91
CA ASP A 1110 -26.14 -8.44 7.81
C ASP A 1110 -25.15 -9.58 8.09
N ASP A 1111 -25.22 -10.62 7.28
CA ASP A 1111 -24.39 -11.83 7.35
C ASP A 1111 -23.06 -11.69 6.59
N THR A 1112 -22.78 -10.51 6.04
CA THR A 1112 -21.52 -10.22 5.36
C THR A 1112 -20.36 -10.29 6.38
N PRO A 1113 -19.28 -11.05 6.10
CA PRO A 1113 -18.11 -11.09 6.99
C PRO A 1113 -17.61 -9.68 7.32
N PHE A 1114 -17.39 -9.38 8.61
CA PHE A 1114 -17.26 -8.00 9.08
C PHE A 1114 -16.18 -7.16 8.36
N LEU A 1115 -15.06 -7.76 7.92
CA LEU A 1115 -14.05 -7.03 7.14
C LEU A 1115 -14.56 -6.62 5.75
N LYS A 1116 -15.38 -7.46 5.12
CA LYS A 1116 -16.06 -7.14 3.86
C LYS A 1116 -17.12 -6.06 4.08
N ALA A 1117 -17.90 -6.19 5.16
CA ALA A 1117 -18.89 -5.18 5.55
C ALA A 1117 -18.22 -3.82 5.82
N LEU A 1118 -17.06 -3.79 6.50
CA LEU A 1118 -16.29 -2.57 6.76
C LEU A 1118 -15.89 -1.89 5.46
N VAL A 1119 -15.36 -2.63 4.49
CA VAL A 1119 -14.99 -2.08 3.18
C VAL A 1119 -16.22 -1.60 2.41
N ARG A 1120 -17.33 -2.33 2.44
CA ARG A 1120 -18.60 -1.95 1.80
C ARG A 1120 -19.15 -0.67 2.41
N ASP A 1121 -19.39 -0.65 3.72
CA ASP A 1121 -20.06 0.46 4.41
C ASP A 1121 -19.18 1.72 4.39
N THR A 1122 -17.85 1.59 4.37
CA THR A 1122 -16.96 2.75 4.14
C THR A 1122 -17.13 3.35 2.74
N LYS A 1123 -17.44 2.54 1.72
CA LYS A 1123 -17.65 3.00 0.34
C LYS A 1123 -19.07 3.50 0.07
N GLU A 1124 -20.07 2.90 0.72
CA GLU A 1124 -21.48 3.13 0.43
C GLU A 1124 -22.11 4.17 1.39
N CYS A 1125 -21.54 4.37 2.58
CA CYS A 1125 -22.02 5.34 3.58
C CYS A 1125 -21.17 6.61 3.59
N LEU A 1126 -21.16 7.38 2.50
CA LEU A 1126 -20.32 8.59 2.39
C LEU A 1126 -20.98 9.82 3.01
N PHE A 1127 -22.25 10.05 2.66
CA PHE A 1127 -23.10 11.12 3.18
C PHE A 1127 -24.55 10.65 3.14
N ILE A 1128 -25.43 11.39 3.79
CA ILE A 1128 -26.87 11.16 3.72
C ILE A 1128 -27.59 12.23 2.91
N GLU A 1129 -28.67 11.83 2.25
CA GLU A 1129 -29.61 12.71 1.56
C GLU A 1129 -31.04 12.44 2.02
N GLU A 1130 -31.87 13.48 2.03
CA GLU A 1130 -33.30 13.36 2.30
C GLU A 1130 -33.95 12.50 1.22
N ASP A 1131 -34.84 11.61 1.63
CA ASP A 1131 -35.66 10.78 0.75
C ASP A 1131 -36.52 11.67 -0.17
N SER A 1132 -36.59 11.29 -1.44
CA SER A 1132 -37.31 12.05 -2.46
C SER A 1132 -38.83 12.05 -2.24
N GLU A 1133 -39.37 10.99 -1.62
CA GLU A 1133 -40.80 10.80 -1.41
C GLU A 1133 -41.21 11.09 0.03
N LYS A 1134 -40.36 10.79 1.02
CA LYS A 1134 -40.67 10.93 2.45
C LYS A 1134 -39.78 11.97 3.15
N LYS A 1135 -40.29 13.20 3.26
CA LYS A 1135 -39.60 14.29 3.96
C LYS A 1135 -39.31 13.96 5.42
N GLY A 1136 -38.12 14.35 5.90
CA GLY A 1136 -37.65 14.08 7.26
C GLY A 1136 -36.93 12.73 7.44
N ILE A 1137 -36.86 11.90 6.41
CA ILE A 1137 -36.15 10.61 6.39
C ILE A 1137 -34.94 10.73 5.49
N TYR A 1138 -33.79 10.21 5.92
CA TYR A 1138 -32.52 10.34 5.23
C TYR A 1138 -31.84 8.97 5.09
N TRP A 1139 -31.19 8.76 3.93
CA TRP A 1139 -30.51 7.53 3.59
C TRP A 1139 -29.07 7.80 3.19
N PHE A 1140 -28.18 6.84 3.46
CA PHE A 1140 -26.81 6.89 2.97
C PHE A 1140 -26.77 6.82 1.44
N ARG A 1141 -25.84 7.58 0.87
CA ARG A 1141 -25.56 7.69 -0.55
C ARG A 1141 -24.05 7.68 -0.79
N LYS A 1142 -23.71 7.36 -2.03
CA LYS A 1142 -22.35 7.27 -2.56
C LYS A 1142 -22.06 8.43 -3.49
#